data_AF-A0A091S4G1-F1
#
_entry.id   AF-A0A091S4G1-F1
#
_cell.length_a   1.000
_cell.length_b   1.000
_cell.length_c   1.000
_cell.angle_alpha   90.00
_cell.angle_beta   90.00
_cell.angle_gamma   90.00
#
_symmetry.space_group_name_H-M   'P 1'
#
loop_
_entity.id
_entity.type
_entity.pdbx_description
1 polymer ?
#
loop_
_entity_poly.entity_id
_entity_poly.type
_entity_poly.pdbx_seq_one_letter_code
_entity_poly.pdbx_strand_id
1 'polypeptide(L)'
;LRPLPDEPKHIKCKLKGPNTLQMGEELQSEIEVMLTDQYGNQVQSATSACVNSLGVSAPGLDKSNLKIIWQENTLTMKIQGIRFKPCLLGSKELCFAWREFSDFLRLNLTAGSPAKVQFVGWPELEKPVAVINGRELQKPLIVQLCDQWGNPTPEPNVKISLIKGNNIKIVSSNQHHKTDETGRANLGVICIHAPRGEHTLQLKAIYNKTTLDCPIITLNVLPDPEKPVCLNVKYDKNASFQAGGTFPDFMVSVLSEDDNIIKNINPARISMKMWEAQSIGTRMPIDVTVFSCSKVKDDKEDGFFYFRDKVVPERVGTYNIQFAFAMDKTNILTSDQIIVDVVPNDPVRLLPDSLPATPAVSNVRALTSRTLVKDLCLHVMDEYNNHTGIDLVGRIIAKIKSPNEDDTEIPQFQGKVSTAEFPFERGSAEIVSSLVLAENSPGRDSTEYILVFEPDLPALKKPLEPYRLSFMFYNDFKKQQQMATLTRERDQLSQSIGVYRNWLDTTNQLVNEIKCQVKEAETRETHLKSELKKHQIELPQTNTLQYVDSLIKQKMLDQEGVMKQPRRTCTLPNYPKGNQDILGKIAHLAQIEDNEAAKVISWHLASDMDCVVTLTTEAARSIFDETQGRQQVLPLDSIYKKTLPDWNRPLPHLRNGKTFFRPIGNPVFARDLLTFPDNVEHCQTVFGMLLGDTIIIDNLDAANHYRKEVVKITHCPTLLTRAGDRIRSNGKFGGLQNKAPPMDKLRGMVFGAPMPKLYSTFAGQIDLLQQYRTAVVKLDNVNKDLDLHLQSLNAPEMQKKKQELAEQEKSLKLIEQKLGMTSSDKVTESLLQPVMLDMPDTPIPPKRMRRETVKKL
;
A
#
# COMPACT_ATOMS: atom_id res chain seq x y z
N LEU A 1 -84.93 11.16 63.50
CA LEU A 1 -84.06 10.13 62.86
C LEU A 1 -83.00 9.72 63.88
N ARG A 2 -82.86 8.41 64.17
CA ARG A 2 -81.69 7.89 64.88
C ARG A 2 -80.59 7.63 63.83
N PRO A 3 -79.33 8.06 64.03
CA PRO A 3 -78.25 7.67 63.14
C PRO A 3 -78.08 6.15 63.22
N LEU A 4 -78.02 5.50 62.05
CA LEU A 4 -77.65 4.09 61.93
C LEU A 4 -76.14 3.95 62.21
N PRO A 5 -75.68 2.85 62.83
CA PRO A 5 -74.25 2.59 63.02
C PRO A 5 -73.54 2.50 61.66
N ASP A 6 -72.31 3.02 61.60
CA ASP A 6 -71.48 3.04 60.39
C ASP A 6 -71.23 1.61 59.90
N GLU A 7 -71.98 1.17 58.87
CA GLU A 7 -71.72 -0.12 58.23
C GLU A 7 -70.55 0.01 57.23
N PRO A 8 -69.63 -0.97 57.20
CA PRO A 8 -68.52 -0.95 56.25
C PRO A 8 -69.04 -1.11 54.82
N LYS A 9 -68.73 -0.13 53.96
CA LYS A 9 -69.06 -0.14 52.53
C LYS A 9 -67.84 -0.03 51.61
N HIS A 10 -66.68 0.37 52.14
CA HIS A 10 -65.45 0.47 51.37
C HIS A 10 -64.25 0.02 52.20
N ILE A 11 -63.20 -0.40 51.52
CA ILE A 11 -61.88 -0.68 52.08
C ILE A 11 -60.90 0.35 51.51
N LYS A 12 -60.02 0.88 52.35
CA LYS A 12 -59.02 1.89 51.95
C LYS A 12 -57.64 1.49 52.43
N CYS A 13 -56.70 1.34 51.50
CA CYS A 13 -55.32 0.96 51.76
C CYS A 13 -54.42 2.20 51.72
N LYS A 14 -53.51 2.33 52.69
CA LYS A 14 -52.53 3.42 52.75
C LYS A 14 -51.15 2.87 53.05
N LEU A 15 -50.20 3.20 52.18
CA LEU A 15 -48.78 2.90 52.41
C LEU A 15 -48.12 4.01 53.24
N LYS A 16 -47.45 3.64 54.33
CA LYS A 16 -46.68 4.54 55.20
C LYS A 16 -45.18 4.43 54.90
N GLY A 17 -44.78 4.85 53.71
CA GLY A 17 -43.37 4.85 53.30
C GLY A 17 -43.18 4.81 51.78
N PRO A 18 -41.93 4.64 51.30
CA PRO A 18 -41.64 4.51 49.88
C PRO A 18 -42.36 3.30 49.28
N ASN A 19 -42.84 3.46 48.05
CA ASN A 19 -43.53 2.42 47.28
C ASN A 19 -42.57 1.50 46.51
N THR A 20 -41.27 1.55 46.80
CA THR A 20 -40.24 0.73 46.15
C THR A 20 -39.91 -0.49 46.99
N LEU A 21 -39.73 -1.63 46.34
CA LEU A 21 -39.34 -2.89 46.95
C LEU A 21 -38.22 -3.53 46.13
N GLN A 22 -37.11 -3.91 46.77
CA GLN A 22 -36.04 -4.64 46.11
C GLN A 22 -36.35 -6.13 46.04
N MET A 23 -35.99 -6.75 44.91
CA MET A 23 -36.19 -8.16 44.68
C MET A 23 -35.44 -9.01 45.74
N GLY A 24 -36.17 -9.89 46.43
CA GLY A 24 -35.61 -10.74 47.50
C GLY A 24 -35.70 -10.17 48.91
N GLU A 25 -35.97 -8.87 49.06
CA GLU A 25 -36.17 -8.23 50.36
C GLU A 25 -37.65 -8.21 50.78
N GLU A 26 -37.89 -7.92 52.04
CA GLU A 26 -39.25 -7.63 52.56
C GLU A 26 -39.50 -6.12 52.57
N LEU A 27 -40.73 -5.72 52.23
CA LEU A 27 -41.16 -4.33 52.29
C LEU A 27 -41.01 -3.81 53.73
N GLN A 28 -40.10 -2.85 53.90
CA GLN A 28 -39.84 -2.20 55.19
C GLN A 28 -40.98 -1.25 55.58
N SER A 29 -41.74 -0.75 54.60
CA SER A 29 -42.86 0.17 54.81
C SER A 29 -44.11 -0.56 55.27
N GLU A 30 -44.88 0.09 56.12
CA GLU A 30 -46.10 -0.48 56.69
C GLU A 30 -47.31 -0.15 55.81
N ILE A 31 -48.17 -1.14 55.57
CA ILE A 31 -49.45 -0.93 54.87
C ILE A 31 -50.57 -0.97 55.90
N GLU A 32 -51.38 0.09 55.93
CA GLU A 32 -52.57 0.17 56.77
C GLU A 32 -53.82 0.03 55.91
N VAL A 33 -54.71 -0.84 56.36
CA VAL A 33 -56.02 -1.07 55.75
C VAL A 33 -57.10 -0.62 56.72
N MET A 34 -57.97 0.26 56.22
CA MET A 34 -59.07 0.85 56.97
C MET A 34 -60.40 0.44 56.34
N LEU A 35 -61.39 0.14 57.19
CA LEU A 35 -62.77 -0.05 56.77
C LEU A 35 -63.52 1.27 56.92
N THR A 36 -64.16 1.71 55.84
CA THR A 36 -64.90 2.98 55.82
C THR A 36 -66.36 2.79 55.41
N ASP A 37 -67.22 3.68 55.89
CA ASP A 37 -68.63 3.74 55.52
C ASP A 37 -68.82 4.24 54.07
N GLN A 38 -70.07 4.50 53.69
CA GLN A 38 -70.42 5.00 52.37
C GLN A 38 -69.98 6.45 52.10
N TYR A 39 -69.61 7.19 53.14
CA TYR A 39 -69.16 8.58 53.09
C TYR A 39 -67.63 8.72 53.29
N GLY A 40 -66.92 7.61 53.51
CA GLY A 40 -65.47 7.58 53.72
C GLY A 40 -65.04 7.76 55.18
N ASN A 41 -65.97 7.73 56.14
CA ASN A 41 -65.66 7.78 57.57
C ASN A 41 -65.24 6.41 58.08
N GLN A 42 -64.36 6.38 59.07
CA GLN A 42 -63.87 5.13 59.65
C GLN A 42 -64.94 4.44 60.50
N VAL A 43 -65.16 3.16 60.21
CA VAL A 43 -66.16 2.33 60.88
C VAL A 43 -65.73 2.02 62.32
N GLN A 44 -66.44 2.60 63.30
CA GLN A 44 -66.15 2.42 64.72
C GLN A 44 -66.51 1.03 65.26
N SER A 45 -67.30 0.24 64.51
CA SER A 45 -67.69 -1.12 64.88
C SER A 45 -66.69 -2.21 64.47
N ALA A 46 -65.57 -1.84 63.84
CA ALA A 46 -64.54 -2.78 63.41
C ALA A 46 -63.78 -3.37 64.61
N THR A 47 -63.58 -4.68 64.62
CA THR A 47 -62.91 -5.42 65.71
C THR A 47 -61.79 -6.30 65.17
N SER A 48 -60.97 -6.88 66.06
CA SER A 48 -59.88 -7.79 65.70
C SER A 48 -60.33 -9.00 64.85
N ALA A 49 -61.61 -9.40 64.93
CA ALA A 49 -62.18 -10.45 64.10
C ALA A 49 -62.14 -10.13 62.59
N CYS A 50 -62.07 -8.85 62.22
CA CYS A 50 -61.96 -8.43 60.82
C CYS A 50 -60.70 -8.99 60.14
N VAL A 51 -59.61 -9.22 60.90
CA VAL A 51 -58.32 -9.74 60.40
C VAL A 51 -58.46 -11.08 59.69
N ASN A 52 -59.33 -11.95 60.22
CA ASN A 52 -59.55 -13.29 59.66
C ASN A 52 -60.24 -13.25 58.28
N SER A 53 -60.84 -12.13 57.90
CA SER A 53 -61.58 -11.96 56.64
C SER A 53 -60.82 -11.13 55.59
N LEU A 54 -59.60 -10.65 55.89
CA LEU A 54 -58.79 -9.86 54.96
C LEU A 54 -57.88 -10.76 54.12
N GLY A 55 -58.10 -10.79 52.81
CA GLY A 55 -57.23 -11.43 51.83
C GLY A 55 -56.26 -10.43 51.21
N VAL A 56 -54.99 -10.85 51.07
CA VAL A 56 -53.96 -10.11 50.30
C VAL A 56 -53.50 -10.97 49.14
N SER A 57 -53.47 -10.40 47.94
CA SER A 57 -53.04 -11.10 46.73
C SER A 57 -52.31 -10.18 45.76
N ALA A 58 -51.29 -10.72 45.08
CA ALA A 58 -50.70 -10.15 43.88
C ALA A 58 -49.98 -11.24 43.08
N PRO A 59 -49.81 -11.05 41.75
CA PRO A 59 -49.02 -11.96 40.93
C PRO A 59 -47.58 -12.06 41.44
N GLY A 60 -47.15 -13.26 41.83
CA GLY A 60 -45.80 -13.52 42.34
C GLY A 60 -45.57 -13.15 43.82
N LEU A 61 -46.61 -12.78 44.58
CA LEU A 61 -46.48 -12.50 46.01
C LEU A 61 -46.14 -13.79 46.79
N ASP A 62 -45.13 -13.71 47.63
CA ASP A 62 -44.81 -14.74 48.61
C ASP A 62 -45.64 -14.52 49.89
N LYS A 63 -46.43 -15.52 50.27
CA LYS A 63 -47.32 -15.46 51.42
C LYS A 63 -46.71 -16.08 52.69
N SER A 64 -45.52 -16.67 52.61
CA SER A 64 -44.91 -17.39 53.75
C SER A 64 -44.66 -16.50 54.96
N ASN A 65 -44.33 -15.23 54.74
CA ASN A 65 -43.94 -14.28 55.80
C ASN A 65 -45.01 -13.19 56.04
N LEU A 66 -46.14 -13.26 55.34
CA LEU A 66 -47.19 -12.25 55.42
C LEU A 66 -47.89 -12.29 56.79
N LYS A 67 -47.90 -11.15 57.48
CA LYS A 67 -48.55 -10.99 58.79
C LYS A 67 -49.57 -9.85 58.74
N ILE A 68 -50.78 -10.10 59.24
CA ILE A 68 -51.83 -9.10 59.39
C ILE A 68 -52.10 -8.91 60.89
N ILE A 69 -51.92 -7.70 61.38
CA ILE A 69 -51.98 -7.36 62.81
C ILE A 69 -53.06 -6.31 63.01
N TRP A 70 -53.96 -6.52 63.98
CA TRP A 70 -54.97 -5.52 64.36
C TRP A 70 -54.36 -4.41 65.22
N GLN A 71 -54.67 -3.15 64.91
CA GLN A 71 -54.31 -2.00 65.74
C GLN A 71 -55.55 -1.42 66.43
N GLU A 72 -55.64 -1.59 67.75
CA GLU A 72 -56.79 -1.11 68.54
C GLU A 72 -56.87 0.42 68.59
N ASN A 73 -55.74 1.11 68.75
CA ASN A 73 -55.70 2.58 68.90
C ASN A 73 -56.19 3.34 67.67
N THR A 74 -56.03 2.74 66.49
CA THR A 74 -56.34 3.38 65.20
C THR A 74 -57.48 2.67 64.48
N LEU A 75 -58.03 1.57 65.02
CA LEU A 75 -59.03 0.70 64.38
C LEU A 75 -58.65 0.32 62.93
N THR A 76 -57.37 -0.01 62.70
CA THR A 76 -56.82 -0.37 61.38
C THR A 76 -56.15 -1.74 61.38
N MET A 77 -55.98 -2.30 60.19
CA MET A 77 -55.30 -3.58 59.98
C MET A 77 -53.93 -3.30 59.36
N LYS A 78 -52.87 -3.70 60.05
CA LYS A 78 -51.48 -3.50 59.63
C LYS A 78 -50.97 -4.74 58.91
N ILE A 79 -50.44 -4.58 57.70
CA ILE A 79 -49.85 -5.67 56.92
C ILE A 79 -48.32 -5.53 56.90
N GLN A 80 -47.63 -6.62 57.22
CA GLN A 80 -46.17 -6.75 57.21
C GLN A 80 -45.73 -8.03 56.47
N GLY A 81 -44.47 -8.09 56.06
CA GLY A 81 -43.89 -9.27 55.41
C GLY A 81 -44.25 -9.43 53.92
N ILE A 82 -44.52 -8.32 53.23
CA ILE A 82 -44.73 -8.31 51.77
C ILE A 82 -43.40 -8.58 51.08
N ARG A 83 -43.31 -9.70 50.34
CA ARG A 83 -42.15 -10.11 49.53
C ARG A 83 -42.64 -10.75 48.23
N PHE A 84 -41.88 -10.61 47.14
CA PHE A 84 -42.18 -11.27 45.86
C PHE A 84 -41.19 -12.40 45.58
N LYS A 85 -41.70 -13.49 44.98
CA LYS A 85 -40.89 -14.54 44.33
C LYS A 85 -40.33 -14.03 43.00
N PRO A 86 -39.25 -14.61 42.46
CA PRO A 86 -38.62 -14.21 41.19
C PRO A 86 -39.65 -13.95 40.10
N CYS A 87 -39.80 -12.68 39.68
CA CYS A 87 -40.80 -12.26 38.70
C CYS A 87 -40.34 -10.98 37.97
N LEU A 88 -41.06 -10.63 36.90
CA LEU A 88 -40.76 -9.44 36.08
C LEU A 88 -40.74 -8.17 36.94
N LEU A 89 -39.71 -7.35 36.79
CA LEU A 89 -39.59 -6.07 37.50
C LEU A 89 -40.64 -5.04 37.04
N GLY A 90 -40.77 -3.96 37.80
CA GLY A 90 -41.69 -2.86 37.49
C GLY A 90 -42.90 -2.80 38.42
N SER A 91 -43.98 -2.21 37.94
CA SER A 91 -45.14 -1.92 38.78
C SER A 91 -45.94 -3.19 39.12
N LYS A 92 -46.19 -3.41 40.41
CA LYS A 92 -46.94 -4.53 40.99
C LYS A 92 -48.13 -4.00 41.77
N GLU A 93 -49.32 -4.47 41.46
CA GLU A 93 -50.54 -4.09 42.16
C GLU A 93 -50.89 -5.16 43.21
N LEU A 94 -50.93 -4.74 44.48
CA LEU A 94 -51.40 -5.50 45.61
C LEU A 94 -52.91 -5.30 45.76
N CYS A 95 -53.68 -6.37 45.78
CA CYS A 95 -55.10 -6.36 46.04
C CYS A 95 -55.36 -6.76 47.49
N PHE A 96 -56.09 -5.90 48.21
CA PHE A 96 -56.60 -6.14 49.55
C PHE A 96 -58.11 -6.32 49.46
N ALA A 97 -58.60 -7.50 49.84
CA ALA A 97 -60.01 -7.84 49.72
C ALA A 97 -60.58 -8.23 51.09
N TRP A 98 -61.68 -7.61 51.48
CA TRP A 98 -62.42 -7.92 52.70
C TRP A 98 -63.90 -8.05 52.36
N ARG A 99 -64.45 -9.26 52.49
CA ARG A 99 -65.80 -9.63 52.00
C ARG A 99 -65.97 -9.28 50.51
N GLU A 100 -67.01 -8.53 50.13
CA GLU A 100 -67.23 -8.04 48.77
C GLU A 100 -66.41 -6.80 48.37
N PHE A 101 -65.64 -6.20 49.28
CA PHE A 101 -64.90 -4.96 49.01
C PHE A 101 -63.43 -5.22 48.71
N SER A 102 -62.87 -4.48 47.73
CA SER A 102 -61.46 -4.58 47.37
C SER A 102 -60.85 -3.20 47.08
N ASP A 103 -59.59 -3.02 47.45
CA ASP A 103 -58.79 -1.85 47.11
C ASP A 103 -57.36 -2.26 46.73
N PHE A 104 -56.68 -1.41 45.97
CA PHE A 104 -55.42 -1.74 45.30
C PHE A 104 -54.30 -0.76 45.66
N LEU A 105 -53.11 -1.31 45.92
CA LEU A 105 -51.90 -0.52 46.16
C LEU A 105 -50.83 -0.87 45.13
N ARG A 106 -50.24 0.15 44.52
CA ARG A 106 -49.17 -0.01 43.53
C ARG A 106 -47.78 0.10 44.17
N LEU A 107 -46.99 -0.95 44.05
CA LEU A 107 -45.57 -1.00 44.42
C LEU A 107 -44.69 -1.08 43.17
N ASN A 108 -43.48 -0.54 43.25
CA ASN A 108 -42.46 -0.63 42.19
C ASN A 108 -41.38 -1.61 42.62
N LEU A 109 -41.34 -2.77 41.97
CA LEU A 109 -40.35 -3.82 42.21
C LEU A 109 -39.07 -3.53 41.42
N THR A 110 -37.96 -3.31 42.12
CA THR A 110 -36.63 -3.04 41.53
C THR A 110 -35.73 -4.27 41.65
N ALA A 111 -34.63 -4.29 40.89
CA ALA A 111 -33.63 -5.35 40.95
C ALA A 111 -33.08 -5.54 42.38
N GLY A 112 -32.67 -6.77 42.71
CA GLY A 112 -32.05 -7.09 44.00
C GLY A 112 -30.59 -6.64 44.06
N SER A 113 -29.85 -6.98 45.13
CA SER A 113 -28.42 -6.65 45.20
C SER A 113 -27.59 -7.32 44.09
N PRO A 114 -26.52 -6.68 43.57
CA PRO A 114 -25.66 -7.27 42.54
C PRO A 114 -25.05 -8.60 43.01
N ALA A 115 -25.16 -9.62 42.16
CA ALA A 115 -24.61 -10.94 42.43
C ALA A 115 -23.69 -11.45 41.31
N LYS A 116 -23.95 -11.04 40.07
CA LYS A 116 -23.18 -11.47 38.88
C LYS A 116 -22.93 -10.34 37.90
N VAL A 117 -21.95 -10.54 37.03
CA VAL A 117 -21.59 -9.64 35.93
C VAL A 117 -21.91 -10.33 34.62
N GLN A 118 -22.48 -9.62 33.65
CA GLN A 118 -22.77 -10.16 32.32
C GLN A 118 -22.24 -9.25 31.23
N PHE A 119 -21.73 -9.83 30.14
CA PHE A 119 -21.34 -9.04 28.96
C PHE A 119 -22.57 -8.56 28.19
N VAL A 120 -22.49 -7.33 27.70
CA VAL A 120 -23.51 -6.70 26.87
C VAL A 120 -23.02 -6.69 25.42
N GLY A 121 -23.81 -7.24 24.49
CA GLY A 121 -23.46 -7.29 23.07
C GLY A 121 -22.60 -8.48 22.64
N TRP A 122 -22.36 -9.42 23.55
CA TRP A 122 -21.60 -10.67 23.32
C TRP A 122 -22.45 -11.91 23.69
N PRO A 123 -23.44 -12.27 22.87
CA PRO A 123 -24.37 -13.38 23.17
C PRO A 123 -23.75 -14.79 23.04
N GLU A 124 -22.60 -14.95 22.39
CA GLU A 124 -21.97 -16.24 22.06
C GLU A 124 -20.63 -16.49 22.77
N LEU A 125 -20.51 -16.18 24.06
CA LEU A 125 -19.26 -16.40 24.82
C LEU A 125 -18.92 -17.89 25.05
N GLU A 126 -19.78 -18.82 24.64
CA GLU A 126 -19.51 -20.26 24.66
C GLU A 126 -18.48 -20.68 23.59
N LYS A 127 -18.26 -19.87 22.56
CA LYS A 127 -17.26 -20.12 21.52
C LYS A 127 -16.03 -19.21 21.68
N PRO A 128 -14.82 -19.69 21.34
CA PRO A 128 -13.63 -18.85 21.34
C PRO A 128 -13.77 -17.65 20.39
N VAL A 129 -13.48 -16.44 20.87
CA VAL A 129 -13.47 -15.22 20.07
C VAL A 129 -12.20 -15.18 19.24
N ALA A 130 -12.32 -15.15 17.91
CA ALA A 130 -11.18 -15.04 17.01
C ALA A 130 -10.53 -13.65 17.08
N VAL A 131 -9.22 -13.60 17.26
CA VAL A 131 -8.45 -12.35 17.37
C VAL A 131 -7.18 -12.45 16.54
N ILE A 132 -6.82 -11.37 15.84
CA ILE A 132 -5.52 -11.28 15.15
C ILE A 132 -4.54 -10.57 16.10
N ASN A 133 -3.36 -11.14 16.27
CA ASN A 133 -2.33 -10.62 17.18
C ASN A 133 -1.99 -9.14 16.87
N GLY A 134 -2.14 -8.26 17.86
CA GLY A 134 -1.85 -6.83 17.73
C GLY A 134 -2.97 -6.00 17.07
N ARG A 135 -4.08 -6.61 16.67
CA ARG A 135 -5.28 -5.89 16.21
C ARG A 135 -6.27 -5.64 17.35
N GLU A 136 -7.08 -4.61 17.18
CA GLU A 136 -8.17 -4.26 18.09
C GLU A 136 -9.34 -5.24 17.96
N LEU A 137 -10.03 -5.52 19.07
CA LEU A 137 -11.28 -6.29 19.03
C LEU A 137 -12.36 -5.54 18.23
N GLN A 138 -13.15 -6.27 17.44
CA GLN A 138 -14.20 -5.67 16.61
C GLN A 138 -15.33 -5.01 17.41
N LYS A 139 -15.56 -5.47 18.65
CA LYS A 139 -16.58 -4.92 19.55
C LYS A 139 -15.94 -4.53 20.88
N PRO A 140 -16.40 -3.43 21.51
CA PRO A 140 -15.95 -3.08 22.85
C PRO A 140 -16.42 -4.12 23.86
N LEU A 141 -15.62 -4.31 24.92
CA LEU A 141 -16.02 -5.13 26.06
C LEU A 141 -16.86 -4.27 27.01
N ILE A 142 -18.17 -4.49 27.01
CA ILE A 142 -19.12 -3.80 27.91
C ILE A 142 -19.72 -4.82 28.85
N VAL A 143 -19.78 -4.50 30.14
CA VAL A 143 -20.36 -5.37 31.17
C VAL A 143 -21.46 -4.66 31.95
N GLN A 144 -22.43 -5.44 32.41
CA GLN A 144 -23.57 -5.02 33.21
C GLN A 144 -23.57 -5.79 34.53
N LEU A 145 -23.75 -5.07 35.65
CA LEU A 145 -24.05 -5.70 36.94
C LEU A 145 -25.49 -6.21 36.94
N CYS A 146 -25.66 -7.46 37.34
CA CYS A 146 -26.96 -8.09 37.48
C CYS A 146 -27.15 -8.67 38.88
N ASP A 147 -28.40 -8.72 39.33
CA ASP A 147 -28.78 -9.51 40.49
C ASP A 147 -28.68 -11.02 40.19
N GLN A 148 -28.92 -11.87 41.20
CA GLN A 148 -28.82 -13.32 41.02
C GLN A 148 -29.79 -13.87 39.96
N TRP A 149 -30.90 -13.17 39.69
CA TRP A 149 -31.91 -13.54 38.71
C TRP A 149 -31.64 -13.00 37.30
N GLY A 150 -30.59 -12.19 37.12
CA GLY A 150 -30.21 -11.65 35.81
C GLY A 150 -30.80 -10.29 35.48
N ASN A 151 -31.40 -9.59 36.44
CA ASN A 151 -31.90 -8.24 36.21
C ASN A 151 -30.77 -7.21 36.36
N PRO A 152 -30.72 -6.17 35.52
CA PRO A 152 -29.70 -5.13 35.61
C PRO A 152 -29.86 -4.30 36.89
N THR A 153 -28.73 -4.10 37.56
CA THR A 153 -28.65 -3.41 38.87
C THR A 153 -27.98 -2.05 38.71
N PRO A 154 -28.61 -0.93 39.08
CA PRO A 154 -28.07 0.42 38.91
C PRO A 154 -27.10 0.79 40.06
N GLU A 155 -25.98 0.08 40.16
CA GLU A 155 -24.97 0.30 41.21
C GLU A 155 -23.72 0.97 40.62
N PRO A 156 -23.46 2.26 40.91
CA PRO A 156 -22.28 2.95 40.41
C PRO A 156 -21.02 2.62 41.21
N ASN A 157 -19.87 2.93 40.63
CA ASN A 157 -18.55 2.87 41.26
C ASN A 157 -18.02 1.49 41.67
N VAL A 158 -18.62 0.40 41.16
CA VAL A 158 -18.10 -0.96 41.35
C VAL A 158 -16.87 -1.17 40.47
N LYS A 159 -15.74 -1.56 41.08
CA LYS A 159 -14.47 -1.76 40.37
C LYS A 159 -14.48 -3.09 39.61
N ILE A 160 -14.18 -3.01 38.31
CA ILE A 160 -14.05 -4.15 37.41
C ILE A 160 -12.61 -4.22 36.91
N SER A 161 -12.01 -5.40 37.05
CA SER A 161 -10.63 -5.69 36.64
C SER A 161 -10.57 -6.91 35.72
N LEU A 162 -9.70 -6.83 34.71
CA LEU A 162 -9.32 -7.96 33.86
C LEU A 162 -8.16 -8.72 34.48
N ILE A 163 -8.31 -10.03 34.58
CA ILE A 163 -7.25 -10.97 34.96
C ILE A 163 -6.85 -11.71 33.69
N LYS A 164 -5.54 -11.74 33.42
CA LYS A 164 -4.94 -12.29 32.20
C LYS A 164 -3.81 -13.25 32.55
N GLY A 165 -3.56 -14.23 31.68
CA GLY A 165 -2.36 -15.07 31.75
C GLY A 165 -1.07 -14.30 31.45
N ASN A 166 0.08 -14.84 31.85
CA ASN A 166 1.39 -14.20 31.66
C ASN A 166 1.76 -13.98 30.19
N ASN A 167 1.24 -14.84 29.28
CA ASN A 167 1.54 -14.81 27.85
C ASN A 167 0.65 -13.85 27.05
N ILE A 168 -0.29 -13.18 27.72
CA ILE A 168 -1.23 -12.23 27.11
C ILE A 168 -0.87 -10.83 27.56
N LYS A 169 -0.60 -9.94 26.60
CA LYS A 169 -0.44 -8.52 26.83
C LYS A 169 -1.66 -7.79 26.27
N ILE A 170 -2.30 -6.99 27.11
CA ILE A 170 -3.47 -6.21 26.75
C ILE A 170 -3.05 -4.75 26.74
N VAL A 171 -3.22 -4.10 25.59
CA VAL A 171 -3.02 -2.66 25.44
C VAL A 171 -4.40 -2.03 25.50
N SER A 172 -4.68 -1.35 26.62
CA SER A 172 -5.91 -0.58 26.84
C SER A 172 -5.56 0.81 27.38
N SER A 173 -6.43 1.79 27.12
CA SER A 173 -6.27 3.17 27.63
C SER A 173 -6.53 3.28 29.14
N ASN A 174 -7.29 2.35 29.74
CA ASN A 174 -7.57 2.28 31.18
C ASN A 174 -7.54 0.84 31.70
N GLN A 175 -6.89 0.60 32.85
CA GLN A 175 -6.76 -0.74 33.46
C GLN A 175 -7.82 -1.03 34.54
N HIS A 176 -8.54 -0.01 34.99
CA HIS A 176 -9.58 -0.11 36.00
C HIS A 176 -10.82 0.61 35.53
N HIS A 177 -11.91 -0.14 35.41
CA HIS A 177 -13.21 0.40 35.00
C HIS A 177 -14.13 0.40 36.20
N LYS A 178 -14.89 1.49 36.36
CA LYS A 178 -15.94 1.61 37.36
C LYS A 178 -17.28 1.60 36.66
N THR A 179 -18.29 1.05 37.33
CA THR A 179 -19.66 1.09 36.81
C THR A 179 -20.25 2.50 36.87
N ASP A 180 -21.07 2.83 35.88
CA ASP A 180 -21.84 4.06 35.79
C ASP A 180 -23.13 3.99 36.64
N GLU A 181 -23.94 5.05 36.59
CA GLU A 181 -25.23 5.15 37.30
C GLU A 181 -26.24 4.05 36.93
N THR A 182 -26.02 3.35 35.81
CA THR A 182 -26.86 2.23 35.35
C THR A 182 -26.25 0.86 35.67
N GLY A 183 -25.13 0.83 36.39
CA GLY A 183 -24.38 -0.39 36.71
C GLY A 183 -23.62 -0.98 35.53
N ARG A 184 -23.33 -0.19 34.49
CA ARG A 184 -22.56 -0.61 33.33
C ARG A 184 -21.13 -0.13 33.40
N ALA A 185 -20.18 -0.96 32.99
CA ALA A 185 -18.80 -0.51 32.77
C ALA A 185 -18.39 -0.81 31.33
N ASN A 186 -17.86 0.20 30.65
CA ASN A 186 -17.27 0.06 29.33
C ASN A 186 -15.76 -0.09 29.48
N LEU A 187 -15.24 -1.27 29.13
CA LEU A 187 -13.82 -1.60 29.15
C LEU A 187 -13.11 -1.22 27.85
N GLY A 188 -13.85 -0.61 26.91
CA GLY A 188 -13.35 -0.12 25.64
C GLY A 188 -13.04 -1.23 24.64
N VAL A 189 -12.42 -0.83 23.54
CA VAL A 189 -11.82 -1.73 22.58
C VAL A 189 -10.40 -2.03 23.07
N ILE A 190 -10.10 -3.31 23.27
CA ILE A 190 -8.79 -3.75 23.73
C ILE A 190 -7.99 -4.33 22.55
N CYS A 191 -6.69 -4.06 22.55
CA CYS A 191 -5.75 -4.69 21.62
C CYS A 191 -5.03 -5.83 22.35
N ILE A 192 -5.10 -7.03 21.78
CA ILE A 192 -4.57 -8.26 22.39
C ILE A 192 -3.29 -8.65 21.67
N HIS A 193 -2.22 -8.84 22.43
CA HIS A 193 -0.96 -9.38 21.96
C HIS A 193 -0.68 -10.70 22.67
N ALA A 194 -0.67 -11.78 21.92
CA ALA A 194 -0.47 -13.13 22.44
C ALA A 194 0.04 -14.07 21.34
N PRO A 195 0.75 -15.16 21.71
CA PRO A 195 1.15 -16.18 20.73
C PRO A 195 -0.07 -16.92 20.15
N ARG A 196 0.08 -17.52 18.97
CA ARG A 196 -0.97 -18.30 18.29
C ARG A 196 -1.55 -19.38 19.22
N GLY A 197 -2.88 -19.51 19.22
CA GLY A 197 -3.61 -20.52 19.99
C GLY A 197 -4.68 -19.93 20.92
N GLU A 198 -5.21 -20.78 21.81
CA GLU A 198 -6.29 -20.42 22.72
C GLU A 198 -5.76 -19.81 24.03
N HIS A 199 -6.41 -18.73 24.46
CA HIS A 199 -6.05 -17.94 25.64
C HIS A 199 -7.29 -17.50 26.40
N THR A 200 -7.25 -17.48 27.73
CA THR A 200 -8.42 -17.10 28.55
C THR A 200 -8.24 -15.75 29.25
N LEU A 201 -9.32 -14.99 29.29
CA LEU A 201 -9.43 -13.71 29.99
C LEU A 201 -10.57 -13.76 31.01
N GLN A 202 -10.27 -13.51 32.28
CA GLN A 202 -11.26 -13.58 33.36
C GLN A 202 -11.57 -12.19 33.91
N LEU A 203 -12.85 -11.91 34.18
CA LEU A 203 -13.26 -10.71 34.90
C LEU A 203 -13.29 -10.93 36.41
N LYS A 204 -12.96 -9.88 37.16
CA LYS A 204 -13.14 -9.84 38.61
C LYS A 204 -13.77 -8.52 39.03
N ALA A 205 -14.88 -8.63 39.75
CA ALA A 205 -15.59 -7.52 40.38
C ALA A 205 -15.87 -7.83 41.86
N ILE A 206 -15.78 -6.80 42.71
CA ILE A 206 -16.01 -6.92 44.16
C ILE A 206 -17.04 -5.87 44.57
N TYR A 207 -18.10 -6.31 45.25
CA TYR A 207 -19.16 -5.46 45.78
C TYR A 207 -19.42 -5.85 47.24
N ASN A 208 -19.47 -4.88 48.17
CA ASN A 208 -19.69 -5.11 49.60
C ASN A 208 -18.85 -6.26 50.20
N LYS A 209 -17.54 -6.29 49.89
CA LYS A 209 -16.58 -7.34 50.30
C LYS A 209 -16.87 -8.76 49.78
N THR A 210 -17.84 -8.92 48.89
CA THR A 210 -18.17 -10.18 48.22
C THR A 210 -17.69 -10.13 46.77
N THR A 211 -17.11 -11.23 46.29
CA THR A 211 -16.71 -11.34 44.86
C THR A 211 -17.95 -11.71 44.06
N LEU A 212 -18.25 -10.94 43.02
CA LEU A 212 -19.37 -11.22 42.13
C LEU A 212 -19.03 -12.37 41.19
N ASP A 213 -20.04 -13.14 40.78
CA ASP A 213 -19.88 -14.16 39.74
C ASP A 213 -19.58 -13.47 38.39
N CYS A 214 -18.51 -13.90 37.71
CA CYS A 214 -17.95 -13.19 36.58
C CYS A 214 -17.61 -14.13 35.42
N PRO A 215 -17.99 -13.78 34.17
CA PRO A 215 -17.76 -14.62 33.00
C PRO A 215 -16.28 -14.65 32.59
N ILE A 216 -15.91 -15.75 31.90
CA ILE A 216 -14.61 -15.97 31.31
C ILE A 216 -14.75 -15.87 29.78
N ILE A 217 -13.84 -15.16 29.12
CA ILE A 217 -13.75 -15.12 27.66
C ILE A 217 -12.60 -16.03 27.21
N THR A 218 -12.84 -16.93 26.28
CA THR A 218 -11.79 -17.65 25.55
C THR A 218 -11.51 -16.91 24.24
N LEU A 219 -10.25 -16.64 23.95
CA LEU A 219 -9.72 -15.94 22.79
C LEU A 219 -8.92 -16.93 21.95
N ASN A 220 -9.15 -17.00 20.63
CA ASN A 220 -8.34 -17.79 19.71
C ASN A 220 -7.52 -16.86 18.81
N VAL A 221 -6.20 -16.84 19.01
CA VAL A 221 -5.30 -15.94 18.29
C VAL A 221 -4.90 -16.56 16.94
N LEU A 222 -5.37 -15.93 15.86
CA LEU A 222 -5.15 -16.33 14.48
C LEU A 222 -3.94 -15.60 13.86
N PRO A 223 -3.25 -16.24 12.89
CA PRO A 223 -2.20 -15.58 12.10
C PRO A 223 -2.78 -14.42 11.28
N ASP A 224 -1.99 -13.36 11.08
CA ASP A 224 -2.39 -12.21 10.26
C ASP A 224 -2.11 -12.48 8.76
N PRO A 225 -3.16 -12.56 7.90
CA PRO A 225 -3.00 -12.83 6.47
C PRO A 225 -2.38 -11.66 5.68
N GLU A 226 -2.29 -10.46 6.28
CA GLU A 226 -1.72 -9.28 5.63
C GLU A 226 -0.33 -8.94 6.15
N LYS A 227 0.15 -9.65 7.18
CA LYS A 227 1.45 -9.38 7.79
C LYS A 227 2.55 -10.18 7.09
N PRO A 228 3.45 -9.54 6.34
CA PRO A 228 4.55 -10.21 5.64
C PRO A 228 5.56 -10.77 6.64
N VAL A 229 5.96 -12.03 6.47
CA VAL A 229 6.93 -12.72 7.34
C VAL A 229 8.15 -13.26 6.64
N CYS A 230 8.02 -13.72 5.39
CA CYS A 230 9.17 -14.23 4.64
C CYS A 230 9.01 -14.01 3.12
N LEU A 231 10.14 -14.07 2.43
CA LEU A 231 10.20 -14.01 0.98
C LEU A 231 10.50 -15.41 0.45
N ASN A 232 9.68 -15.89 -0.48
CA ASN A 232 9.92 -17.14 -1.20
C ASN A 232 10.48 -16.81 -2.58
N VAL A 233 11.59 -17.45 -2.96
CA VAL A 233 12.28 -17.21 -4.22
C VAL A 233 12.41 -18.53 -4.98
N LYS A 234 11.87 -18.57 -6.20
CA LYS A 234 11.96 -19.70 -7.12
C LYS A 234 12.77 -19.29 -8.34
N TYR A 235 13.73 -20.13 -8.72
CA TYR A 235 14.58 -19.97 -9.90
C TYR A 235 15.11 -21.35 -10.32
N ASP A 236 15.66 -21.43 -11.54
CA ASP A 236 16.32 -22.65 -12.01
C ASP A 236 17.69 -22.82 -11.32
N LYS A 237 17.78 -23.79 -10.40
CA LYS A 237 19.00 -24.11 -9.66
C LYS A 237 20.03 -24.88 -10.48
N ASN A 238 19.66 -25.40 -11.66
CA ASN A 238 20.54 -26.14 -12.54
C ASN A 238 21.17 -25.27 -13.63
N ALA A 239 20.78 -23.99 -13.70
CA ALA A 239 21.31 -23.06 -14.68
C ALA A 239 22.79 -22.73 -14.39
N SER A 240 23.61 -22.70 -15.45
CA SER A 240 24.99 -22.22 -15.39
C SER A 240 25.02 -20.70 -15.58
N PHE A 241 25.73 -20.00 -14.70
CA PHE A 241 25.81 -18.53 -14.73
C PHE A 241 27.10 -18.09 -15.44
N GLN A 242 27.05 -17.96 -16.77
CA GLN A 242 28.20 -17.52 -17.56
C GLN A 242 28.46 -16.02 -17.41
N ALA A 243 29.73 -15.63 -17.30
CA ALA A 243 30.15 -14.24 -17.19
C ALA A 243 29.60 -13.36 -18.34
N GLY A 244 28.98 -12.23 -18.00
CA GLY A 244 28.31 -11.33 -18.96
C GLY A 244 27.03 -11.90 -19.61
N GLY A 245 26.60 -13.10 -19.23
CA GLY A 245 25.35 -13.71 -19.65
C GLY A 245 24.12 -13.11 -18.99
N THR A 246 22.99 -13.81 -19.05
CA THR A 246 21.73 -13.39 -18.42
C THR A 246 21.33 -14.39 -17.33
N PHE A 247 20.94 -13.89 -16.17
CA PHE A 247 20.41 -14.70 -15.08
C PHE A 247 19.12 -15.43 -15.50
N PRO A 248 18.85 -16.63 -14.96
CA PRO A 248 17.54 -17.25 -15.05
C PRO A 248 16.48 -16.37 -14.39
N ASP A 249 15.23 -16.53 -14.80
CA ASP A 249 14.11 -15.80 -14.22
C ASP A 249 13.97 -16.11 -12.72
N PHE A 250 14.18 -15.09 -11.87
CA PHE A 250 13.85 -15.19 -10.45
C PHE A 250 12.41 -14.77 -10.22
N MET A 251 11.63 -15.65 -9.60
CA MET A 251 10.26 -15.44 -9.21
C MET A 251 10.15 -15.32 -7.69
N VAL A 252 9.73 -14.16 -7.21
CA VAL A 252 9.69 -13.80 -5.79
C VAL A 252 8.23 -13.62 -5.36
N SER A 253 7.83 -14.19 -4.24
CA SER A 253 6.52 -13.96 -3.61
C SER A 253 6.69 -13.65 -2.13
N VAL A 254 5.85 -12.77 -1.60
CA VAL A 254 5.85 -12.43 -0.17
C VAL A 254 4.81 -13.27 0.54
N LEU A 255 5.22 -14.00 1.58
CA LEU A 255 4.34 -14.86 2.37
C LEU A 255 3.91 -14.16 3.66
N SER A 256 2.65 -14.34 4.03
CA SER A 256 2.05 -13.89 5.30
C SER A 256 2.19 -14.92 6.43
N GLU A 257 1.81 -14.55 7.66
CA GLU A 257 1.87 -15.45 8.83
C GLU A 257 1.05 -16.75 8.68
N ASP A 258 0.11 -16.78 7.73
CA ASP A 258 -0.72 -17.94 7.38
C ASP A 258 -0.19 -18.71 6.16
N ASP A 259 1.05 -18.47 5.75
CA ASP A 259 1.73 -19.07 4.59
C ASP A 259 1.07 -18.79 3.22
N ASN A 260 0.16 -17.82 3.15
CA ASN A 260 -0.44 -17.37 1.89
C ASN A 260 0.39 -16.30 1.19
N ILE A 261 0.20 -16.16 -0.13
CA ILE A 261 0.88 -15.13 -0.94
C ILE A 261 0.12 -13.80 -0.84
N ILE A 262 0.81 -12.75 -0.41
CA ILE A 262 0.26 -11.39 -0.34
C ILE A 262 0.24 -10.77 -1.74
N LYS A 263 -0.97 -10.48 -2.25
CA LYS A 263 -1.16 -10.00 -3.63
C LYS A 263 -1.02 -8.47 -3.78
N ASN A 264 -1.36 -7.70 -2.75
CA ASN A 264 -1.42 -6.22 -2.80
C ASN A 264 -0.09 -5.54 -2.46
N ILE A 265 1.01 -5.93 -3.11
CA ILE A 265 2.33 -5.34 -2.88
C ILE A 265 2.81 -4.56 -4.10
N ASN A 266 3.27 -3.32 -3.88
CA ASN A 266 3.87 -2.50 -4.93
C ASN A 266 5.24 -3.10 -5.36
N PRO A 267 5.42 -3.46 -6.64
CA PRO A 267 6.69 -4.00 -7.15
C PRO A 267 7.92 -3.14 -6.88
N ALA A 268 7.76 -1.81 -6.76
CA ALA A 268 8.86 -0.89 -6.49
C ALA A 268 9.47 -1.06 -5.09
N ARG A 269 8.80 -1.78 -4.19
CA ARG A 269 9.28 -2.07 -2.82
C ARG A 269 10.12 -3.34 -2.74
N ILE A 270 10.23 -4.10 -3.83
CA ILE A 270 11.01 -5.34 -3.88
C ILE A 270 12.26 -5.09 -4.74
N SER A 271 13.41 -5.45 -4.18
CA SER A 271 14.72 -5.27 -4.81
C SER A 271 15.53 -6.54 -4.70
N MET A 272 16.40 -6.76 -5.68
CA MET A 272 17.42 -7.80 -5.67
C MET A 272 18.75 -7.12 -5.42
N LYS A 273 19.50 -7.60 -4.43
CA LYS A 273 20.82 -7.10 -4.07
C LYS A 273 21.85 -8.18 -4.38
N MET A 274 22.98 -7.79 -4.95
CA MET A 274 24.06 -8.69 -5.30
C MET A 274 25.40 -8.11 -4.90
N TRP A 275 26.30 -8.94 -4.39
CA TRP A 275 27.66 -8.56 -4.02
C TRP A 275 28.62 -9.75 -4.11
N GLU A 276 29.90 -9.47 -4.33
CA GLU A 276 30.97 -10.48 -4.35
C GLU A 276 31.19 -11.03 -2.93
N ALA A 277 31.34 -12.35 -2.80
CA ALA A 277 31.58 -13.01 -1.53
C ALA A 277 33.01 -12.71 -1.02
N GLN A 278 33.20 -11.63 -0.26
CA GLN A 278 34.48 -11.36 0.37
C GLN A 278 34.75 -12.35 1.51
N SER A 279 35.96 -12.87 1.55
CA SER A 279 36.48 -13.64 2.67
C SER A 279 36.52 -12.79 3.94
N ILE A 280 35.63 -13.13 4.87
CA ILE A 280 35.64 -12.84 6.33
C ILE A 280 35.22 -11.42 6.74
N GLY A 281 33.93 -11.26 7.07
CA GLY A 281 33.40 -10.15 7.88
C GLY A 281 31.88 -9.99 7.78
N THR A 282 31.15 -9.97 8.90
CA THR A 282 29.69 -9.83 8.99
C THR A 282 29.16 -8.42 8.65
N ARG A 283 29.90 -7.60 7.90
CA ARG A 283 29.51 -6.26 7.48
C ARG A 283 29.16 -6.25 6.00
N MET A 284 28.03 -5.64 5.64
CA MET A 284 27.62 -5.50 4.23
C MET A 284 28.73 -4.80 3.43
N PRO A 285 29.13 -5.32 2.26
CA PRO A 285 30.14 -4.69 1.40
C PRO A 285 29.70 -3.30 0.93
N ILE A 286 30.66 -2.45 0.59
CA ILE A 286 30.44 -1.07 0.11
C ILE A 286 29.89 -1.07 -1.34
N ASP A 287 30.21 -2.11 -2.13
CA ASP A 287 29.77 -2.28 -3.52
C ASP A 287 28.63 -3.31 -3.63
N VAL A 288 27.39 -2.87 -3.38
CA VAL A 288 26.18 -3.69 -3.59
C VAL A 288 25.48 -3.25 -4.85
N THR A 289 25.38 -4.15 -5.83
CA THR A 289 24.57 -3.93 -7.03
C THR A 289 23.09 -4.14 -6.70
N VAL A 290 22.23 -3.18 -7.00
CA VAL A 290 20.79 -3.25 -6.73
C VAL A 290 20.00 -3.28 -8.03
N PHE A 291 19.22 -4.34 -8.23
CA PHE A 291 18.31 -4.46 -9.36
C PHE A 291 16.86 -4.21 -8.92
N SER A 292 16.14 -3.46 -9.75
CA SER A 292 14.69 -3.25 -9.59
C SER A 292 13.88 -4.36 -10.26
N CYS A 293 12.69 -4.61 -9.71
CA CYS A 293 11.70 -5.54 -10.26
C CYS A 293 11.36 -5.20 -11.73
N SER A 294 11.24 -6.21 -12.59
CA SER A 294 10.96 -6.02 -14.01
C SER A 294 9.52 -5.53 -14.25
N LYS A 295 9.31 -4.68 -15.27
CA LYS A 295 7.99 -4.12 -15.63
C LYS A 295 6.96 -5.23 -15.88
N VAL A 296 5.70 -4.95 -15.56
CA VAL A 296 4.58 -5.89 -15.72
C VAL A 296 4.35 -6.18 -17.21
N LYS A 297 4.50 -7.44 -17.63
CA LYS A 297 4.02 -8.00 -18.91
C LYS A 297 2.66 -8.69 -18.65
N ASP A 298 1.80 -8.81 -19.66
CA ASP A 298 0.39 -9.24 -19.55
C ASP A 298 0.16 -10.66 -18.98
N ASP A 299 1.20 -11.51 -18.89
CA ASP A 299 1.11 -12.91 -18.44
C ASP A 299 1.46 -13.12 -16.94
N LYS A 300 0.78 -12.48 -15.99
CA LYS A 300 1.13 -12.62 -14.56
C LYS A 300 0.07 -13.31 -13.71
N GLU A 301 0.53 -14.28 -12.93
CA GLU A 301 -0.13 -14.74 -11.70
C GLU A 301 -0.02 -13.65 -10.62
N ASP A 302 -1.14 -13.31 -9.99
CA ASP A 302 -1.21 -12.29 -8.93
C ASP A 302 -0.33 -12.67 -7.72
N GLY A 303 0.47 -11.71 -7.24
CA GLY A 303 1.33 -11.87 -6.06
C GLY A 303 2.77 -12.33 -6.34
N PHE A 304 3.14 -12.53 -7.61
CA PHE A 304 4.51 -12.89 -8.01
C PHE A 304 5.26 -11.72 -8.67
N PHE A 305 6.51 -11.54 -8.25
CA PHE A 305 7.44 -10.51 -8.72
C PHE A 305 8.57 -11.16 -9.48
N TYR A 306 8.90 -10.61 -10.65
CA TYR A 306 9.85 -11.23 -11.57
C TYR A 306 11.07 -10.34 -11.78
N PHE A 307 12.25 -10.96 -11.70
CA PHE A 307 13.52 -10.36 -12.10
C PHE A 307 14.02 -11.10 -13.32
N ARG A 308 13.72 -10.52 -14.49
CA ARG A 308 14.07 -11.04 -15.82
C ARG A 308 15.13 -10.17 -16.47
N ASP A 309 15.85 -10.76 -17.42
CA ASP A 309 16.82 -10.08 -18.28
C ASP A 309 17.89 -9.33 -17.46
N LYS A 310 18.30 -9.89 -16.32
CA LYS A 310 19.34 -9.32 -15.46
C LYS A 310 20.69 -9.88 -15.87
N VAL A 311 21.68 -9.01 -16.04
CA VAL A 311 23.02 -9.39 -16.51
C VAL A 311 23.81 -10.03 -15.38
N VAL A 312 24.47 -11.15 -15.69
CA VAL A 312 25.43 -11.84 -14.80
C VAL A 312 26.73 -11.03 -14.77
N PRO A 313 27.41 -10.88 -13.62
CA PRO A 313 28.70 -10.20 -13.55
C PRO A 313 29.69 -10.66 -14.63
N GLU A 314 30.49 -9.72 -15.15
CA GLU A 314 31.51 -10.00 -16.17
C GLU A 314 32.74 -10.72 -15.60
N ARG A 315 32.94 -10.68 -14.28
CA ARG A 315 34.06 -11.32 -13.60
C ARG A 315 33.63 -12.65 -13.00
N VAL A 316 34.47 -13.67 -13.20
CA VAL A 316 34.31 -14.98 -12.56
C VAL A 316 34.56 -14.89 -11.05
N GLY A 317 33.67 -15.52 -10.28
CA GLY A 317 33.73 -15.51 -8.82
C GLY A 317 32.45 -15.99 -8.17
N THR A 318 32.47 -16.09 -6.84
CA THR A 318 31.30 -16.44 -6.04
C THR A 318 30.59 -15.16 -5.60
N TYR A 319 29.32 -15.04 -5.97
CA TYR A 319 28.47 -13.90 -5.66
C TYR A 319 27.31 -14.32 -4.76
N ASN A 320 26.90 -13.42 -3.88
CA ASN A 320 25.70 -13.59 -3.07
C ASN A 320 24.58 -12.72 -3.62
N ILE A 321 23.41 -13.31 -3.78
CA ILE A 321 22.17 -12.65 -4.17
C ILE A 321 21.20 -12.72 -3.00
N GLN A 322 20.58 -11.60 -2.67
CA GLN A 322 19.53 -11.54 -1.65
C GLN A 322 18.40 -10.62 -2.09
N PHE A 323 17.17 -11.06 -1.91
CA PHE A 323 15.98 -10.27 -2.21
C PHE A 323 15.52 -9.55 -0.95
N ALA A 324 15.08 -8.31 -1.11
CA ALA A 324 14.65 -7.46 -0.03
C ALA A 324 13.30 -6.80 -0.35
N PHE A 325 12.40 -6.83 0.63
CA PHE A 325 11.10 -6.19 0.60
C PHE A 325 11.00 -5.11 1.69
N ALA A 326 10.80 -3.86 1.26
CA ALA A 326 10.63 -2.73 2.17
C ALA A 326 9.17 -2.62 2.64
N MET A 327 8.91 -2.96 3.90
CA MET A 327 7.57 -2.85 4.50
C MET A 327 7.24 -1.39 4.81
N ASP A 328 8.21 -0.67 5.40
CA ASP A 328 8.19 0.76 5.68
C ASP A 328 9.60 1.37 5.50
N LYS A 329 9.84 2.60 5.96
CA LYS A 329 11.15 3.27 5.81
C LYS A 329 12.26 2.64 6.67
N THR A 330 11.91 1.80 7.64
CA THR A 330 12.81 1.31 8.70
C THR A 330 12.90 -0.22 8.75
N ASN A 331 11.89 -0.93 8.28
CA ASN A 331 11.75 -2.38 8.37
C ASN A 331 11.83 -2.99 6.97
N ILE A 332 12.85 -3.81 6.77
CA ILE A 332 13.14 -4.52 5.53
C ILE A 332 13.14 -6.02 5.83
N LEU A 333 12.33 -6.75 5.08
CA LEU A 333 12.33 -8.21 5.09
C LEU A 333 13.30 -8.72 4.03
N THR A 334 14.17 -9.67 4.37
CA THR A 334 15.17 -10.24 3.44
C THR A 334 14.95 -11.73 3.23
N SER A 335 15.22 -12.21 2.01
CA SER A 335 15.27 -13.65 1.72
C SER A 335 16.55 -14.30 2.27
N ASP A 336 16.59 -15.62 2.21
CA ASP A 336 17.85 -16.36 2.31
C ASP A 336 18.83 -15.92 1.22
N GLN A 337 20.12 -16.05 1.51
CA GLN A 337 21.20 -15.75 0.57
C GLN A 337 21.31 -16.88 -0.46
N ILE A 338 21.29 -16.51 -1.73
CA ILE A 338 21.52 -17.41 -2.85
C ILE A 338 22.97 -17.21 -3.28
N ILE A 339 23.77 -18.27 -3.13
CA ILE A 339 25.16 -18.30 -3.58
C ILE A 339 25.15 -18.68 -5.06
N VAL A 340 25.78 -17.85 -5.88
CA VAL A 340 25.93 -18.06 -7.32
C VAL A 340 27.40 -18.09 -7.67
N ASP A 341 27.85 -19.18 -8.27
CA ASP A 341 29.18 -19.29 -8.86
C ASP A 341 29.11 -18.89 -10.32
N VAL A 342 29.70 -17.74 -10.63
CA VAL A 342 29.80 -17.24 -12.01
C VAL A 342 30.95 -17.98 -12.68
N VAL A 343 30.67 -18.66 -13.77
CA VAL A 343 31.64 -19.43 -14.56
C VAL A 343 32.12 -18.62 -15.78
N PRO A 344 33.33 -18.89 -16.28
CA PRO A 344 33.83 -18.26 -17.50
C PRO A 344 32.89 -18.49 -18.68
N ASN A 345 32.83 -17.54 -19.61
CA ASN A 345 32.05 -17.67 -20.84
C ASN A 345 32.83 -18.46 -21.92
N ASP A 346 32.25 -18.58 -23.11
CA ASP A 346 32.84 -19.26 -24.24
C ASP A 346 34.24 -18.68 -24.58
N PRO A 347 35.21 -19.53 -24.93
CA PRO A 347 36.56 -19.10 -25.27
C PRO A 347 36.58 -18.27 -26.56
N VAL A 348 37.24 -17.11 -26.53
CA VAL A 348 37.30 -16.17 -27.67
C VAL A 348 38.72 -15.96 -28.17
N ARG A 349 39.68 -15.75 -27.26
CA ARG A 349 41.04 -15.30 -27.61
C ARG A 349 42.10 -15.96 -26.75
N LEU A 350 43.32 -15.98 -27.28
CA LEU A 350 44.51 -16.43 -26.57
C LEU A 350 45.31 -15.23 -26.09
N LEU A 351 45.58 -15.13 -24.79
CA LEU A 351 46.33 -14.03 -24.19
C LEU A 351 47.30 -14.51 -23.10
N PRO A 352 48.45 -13.84 -22.92
CA PRO A 352 49.36 -14.14 -21.83
C PRO A 352 48.90 -13.54 -20.49
N ASP A 353 49.32 -14.14 -19.38
CA ASP A 353 49.06 -13.60 -18.01
C ASP A 353 49.64 -12.19 -17.81
N SER A 354 50.80 -11.95 -18.42
CA SER A 354 51.44 -10.64 -18.45
C SER A 354 51.95 -10.39 -19.85
N LEU A 355 51.73 -9.18 -20.36
CA LEU A 355 52.17 -8.83 -21.71
C LEU A 355 53.71 -8.91 -21.74
N PRO A 356 54.31 -9.82 -22.53
CA PRO A 356 55.76 -9.92 -22.63
C PRO A 356 56.31 -8.64 -23.27
N ALA A 357 57.50 -8.22 -22.81
CA ALA A 357 58.20 -7.11 -23.45
C ALA A 357 58.46 -7.43 -24.92
N THR A 358 58.36 -6.42 -25.78
CA THR A 358 58.61 -6.58 -27.21
C THR A 358 60.07 -7.03 -27.40
N PRO A 359 60.32 -8.23 -27.95
CA PRO A 359 61.66 -8.78 -28.01
C PRO A 359 62.52 -8.05 -29.06
N ALA A 360 63.78 -7.83 -28.72
CA ALA A 360 64.80 -7.39 -29.66
C ALA A 360 65.85 -8.49 -29.74
N VAL A 361 65.97 -9.14 -30.89
CA VAL A 361 66.81 -10.33 -31.10
C VAL A 361 67.91 -10.06 -32.13
N SER A 362 69.03 -10.78 -32.02
CA SER A 362 70.08 -10.76 -33.03
C SER A 362 70.52 -12.16 -33.44
N ASN A 363 71.05 -12.29 -34.66
CA ASN A 363 71.50 -13.57 -35.22
C ASN A 363 72.85 -14.08 -34.66
N VAL A 364 73.37 -13.45 -33.60
CA VAL A 364 74.65 -13.78 -32.95
C VAL A 364 74.55 -15.09 -32.16
N ARG A 365 75.67 -15.81 -32.00
CA ARG A 365 75.72 -17.14 -31.34
C ARG A 365 75.12 -17.16 -29.92
N ALA A 366 75.21 -16.06 -29.17
CA ALA A 366 74.74 -15.96 -27.80
C ALA A 366 73.23 -16.27 -27.68
N LEU A 367 72.88 -17.21 -26.80
CA LEU A 367 71.49 -17.68 -26.62
C LEU A 367 70.55 -16.55 -26.15
N THR A 368 71.01 -15.72 -25.22
CA THR A 368 70.24 -14.58 -24.69
C THR A 368 69.90 -13.56 -25.76
N SER A 369 70.76 -13.41 -26.78
CA SER A 369 70.55 -12.50 -27.89
C SER A 369 69.56 -13.00 -28.92
N ARG A 370 69.34 -14.32 -29.02
CA ARG A 370 68.41 -14.95 -29.97
C ARG A 370 67.06 -15.31 -29.35
N THR A 371 66.87 -15.06 -28.06
CA THR A 371 65.66 -15.44 -27.32
C THR A 371 64.52 -14.49 -27.66
N LEU A 372 63.45 -15.01 -28.25
CA LEU A 372 62.21 -14.30 -28.55
C LEU A 372 61.36 -14.16 -27.27
N VAL A 373 61.09 -15.27 -26.59
CA VAL A 373 60.29 -15.24 -25.36
C VAL A 373 60.83 -16.25 -24.37
N LYS A 374 60.77 -15.89 -23.09
CA LYS A 374 61.20 -16.72 -21.98
C LYS A 374 60.03 -16.88 -21.02
N ASP A 375 59.73 -18.12 -20.63
CA ASP A 375 58.72 -18.48 -19.63
C ASP A 375 57.34 -17.85 -19.94
N LEU A 376 56.87 -17.98 -21.20
CA LEU A 376 55.58 -17.43 -21.63
C LEU A 376 54.47 -18.45 -21.36
N CYS A 377 53.46 -18.05 -20.58
CA CYS A 377 52.23 -18.84 -20.40
C CYS A 377 51.10 -18.17 -21.16
N LEU A 378 50.47 -18.89 -22.08
CA LEU A 378 49.32 -18.42 -22.86
C LEU A 378 48.06 -19.11 -22.35
N HIS A 379 47.03 -18.32 -22.02
CA HIS A 379 45.74 -18.81 -21.56
C HIS A 379 44.66 -18.50 -22.57
N VAL A 380 43.68 -19.40 -22.66
CA VAL A 380 42.45 -19.10 -23.37
C VAL A 380 41.55 -18.27 -22.46
N MET A 381 41.11 -17.14 -22.98
CA MET A 381 40.26 -16.19 -22.28
C MET A 381 38.93 -16.01 -23.02
N ASP A 382 37.88 -15.74 -22.25
CA ASP A 382 36.59 -15.30 -22.79
C ASP A 382 36.62 -13.81 -23.21
N GLU A 383 35.48 -13.29 -23.68
CA GLU A 383 35.34 -11.89 -24.10
C GLU A 383 35.66 -10.88 -22.97
N TYR A 384 35.53 -11.30 -21.71
CA TYR A 384 35.71 -10.48 -20.51
C TYR A 384 37.06 -10.71 -19.80
N ASN A 385 37.98 -11.44 -20.43
CA ASN A 385 39.31 -11.78 -19.90
C ASN A 385 39.31 -12.74 -18.69
N ASN A 386 38.29 -13.60 -18.57
CA ASN A 386 38.33 -14.70 -17.60
C ASN A 386 39.00 -15.94 -18.22
N HIS A 387 39.81 -16.65 -17.43
CA HIS A 387 40.41 -17.92 -17.84
C HIS A 387 39.33 -18.98 -18.12
N THR A 388 39.39 -19.62 -19.29
CA THR A 388 38.40 -20.61 -19.73
C THR A 388 39.06 -21.76 -20.49
N GLY A 389 38.29 -22.75 -20.94
CA GLY A 389 38.80 -23.84 -21.80
C GLY A 389 39.62 -24.90 -21.08
N ILE A 390 39.35 -25.15 -19.79
CA ILE A 390 40.05 -26.15 -18.95
C ILE A 390 39.94 -27.57 -19.55
N ASP A 391 38.86 -27.84 -20.27
CA ASP A 391 38.54 -29.10 -20.94
C ASP A 391 39.14 -29.21 -22.36
N LEU A 392 39.73 -28.13 -22.88
CA LEU A 392 40.34 -28.11 -24.21
C LEU A 392 41.74 -28.74 -24.18
N VAL A 393 41.98 -29.64 -25.13
CA VAL A 393 43.27 -30.27 -25.38
C VAL A 393 43.65 -30.06 -26.85
N GLY A 394 44.89 -29.68 -27.09
CA GLY A 394 45.42 -29.52 -28.43
C GLY A 394 46.85 -29.02 -28.41
N ARG A 395 47.19 -28.12 -29.33
CA ARG A 395 48.55 -27.59 -29.46
C ARG A 395 48.56 -26.15 -29.95
N ILE A 396 49.57 -25.39 -29.56
CA ILE A 396 49.83 -24.05 -30.06
C ILE A 396 50.98 -24.10 -31.06
N ILE A 397 50.75 -23.58 -32.25
CA ILE A 397 51.73 -23.50 -33.33
C ILE A 397 52.28 -22.07 -33.37
N ALA A 398 53.53 -21.89 -32.95
CA ALA A 398 54.26 -20.64 -33.07
C ALA A 398 54.88 -20.54 -34.47
N LYS A 399 54.68 -19.41 -35.14
CA LYS A 399 55.27 -19.10 -36.45
C LYS A 399 55.65 -17.63 -36.58
N ILE A 400 56.65 -17.34 -37.40
CA ILE A 400 57.12 -15.98 -37.64
C ILE A 400 56.55 -15.51 -38.99
N LYS A 401 55.93 -14.34 -39.01
CA LYS A 401 55.43 -13.66 -40.21
C LYS A 401 56.17 -12.34 -40.42
N SER A 402 56.49 -12.04 -41.68
CA SER A 402 56.91 -10.68 -42.07
C SER A 402 55.66 -9.80 -42.26
N PRO A 403 55.74 -8.49 -41.97
CA PRO A 403 54.70 -7.52 -42.36
C PRO A 403 54.52 -7.39 -43.88
N ASN A 404 55.53 -7.75 -44.69
CA ASN A 404 55.40 -7.83 -46.15
C ASN A 404 55.20 -9.29 -46.60
N GLU A 405 54.13 -9.57 -47.35
CA GLU A 405 53.84 -10.94 -47.81
C GLU A 405 54.86 -11.48 -48.84
N ASP A 406 55.60 -10.60 -49.52
CA ASP A 406 56.60 -10.93 -50.55
C ASP A 406 58.02 -11.15 -50.01
N ASP A 407 58.26 -11.03 -48.69
CA ASP A 407 59.59 -11.21 -48.11
C ASP A 407 60.01 -12.70 -48.07
N THR A 408 61.10 -13.03 -48.76
CA THR A 408 61.68 -14.39 -48.77
C THR A 408 62.62 -14.67 -47.59
N GLU A 409 63.01 -13.65 -46.82
CA GLU A 409 63.96 -13.73 -45.70
C GLU A 409 63.25 -13.65 -44.33
N ILE A 410 62.61 -14.75 -43.92
CA ILE A 410 61.88 -14.84 -42.64
C ILE A 410 62.73 -15.58 -41.61
N PRO A 411 62.93 -15.02 -40.39
CA PRO A 411 63.63 -15.69 -39.31
C PRO A 411 63.06 -17.05 -38.95
N GLN A 412 63.95 -18.00 -38.66
CA GLN A 412 63.61 -19.39 -38.36
C GLN A 412 63.95 -19.72 -36.91
N PHE A 413 63.19 -20.64 -36.32
CA PHE A 413 63.47 -21.13 -34.97
C PHE A 413 64.69 -22.05 -34.94
N GLN A 414 65.23 -22.26 -33.73
CA GLN A 414 66.33 -23.18 -33.47
C GLN A 414 66.10 -24.53 -34.18
N GLY A 415 67.10 -25.00 -34.94
CA GLY A 415 66.97 -26.19 -35.81
C GLY A 415 66.58 -25.89 -37.26
N LYS A 416 66.47 -24.61 -37.65
CA LYS A 416 66.09 -24.15 -39.00
C LYS A 416 64.67 -24.60 -39.40
N VAL A 417 63.76 -24.56 -38.43
CA VAL A 417 62.34 -24.88 -38.63
C VAL A 417 61.52 -23.60 -38.70
N SER A 418 60.48 -23.59 -39.53
CA SER A 418 59.58 -22.45 -39.74
C SER A 418 58.48 -22.33 -38.68
N THR A 419 58.21 -23.43 -37.96
CA THR A 419 57.16 -23.52 -36.93
C THR A 419 57.69 -24.26 -35.71
N ALA A 420 57.16 -23.91 -34.53
CA ALA A 420 57.40 -24.62 -33.28
C ALA A 420 56.06 -24.97 -32.64
N GLU A 421 55.91 -26.22 -32.17
CA GLU A 421 54.67 -26.70 -31.58
C GLU A 421 54.82 -26.86 -30.06
N PHE A 422 53.80 -26.43 -29.32
CA PHE A 422 53.73 -26.54 -27.87
C PHE A 422 52.43 -27.25 -27.46
N PRO A 423 52.48 -28.19 -26.50
CA PRO A 423 51.28 -28.82 -25.99
C PRO A 423 50.38 -27.79 -25.30
N PHE A 424 49.06 -27.93 -25.48
CA PHE A 424 48.03 -27.12 -24.83
C PHE A 424 47.12 -28.03 -24.01
N GLU A 425 47.09 -27.81 -22.69
CA GLU A 425 46.31 -28.60 -21.74
C GLU A 425 45.76 -27.70 -20.62
N ARG A 426 44.57 -28.03 -20.10
CA ARG A 426 43.96 -27.30 -18.97
C ARG A 426 43.74 -25.79 -19.23
N GLY A 427 43.43 -25.42 -20.47
CA GLY A 427 43.16 -24.02 -20.82
C GLY A 427 44.42 -23.15 -20.98
N SER A 428 45.62 -23.75 -20.87
CA SER A 428 46.89 -23.03 -21.01
C SER A 428 47.93 -23.78 -21.85
N ALA A 429 48.88 -23.03 -22.40
CA ALA A 429 50.12 -23.55 -22.96
C ALA A 429 51.31 -22.88 -22.28
N GLU A 430 52.10 -23.68 -21.58
CA GLU A 430 53.33 -23.24 -20.94
C GLU A 430 54.51 -23.40 -21.90
N ILE A 431 55.08 -22.28 -22.35
CA ILE A 431 56.30 -22.25 -23.14
C ILE A 431 57.48 -22.15 -22.16
N VAL A 432 57.77 -23.28 -21.51
CA VAL A 432 58.79 -23.41 -20.45
C VAL A 432 60.22 -23.37 -21.02
N SER A 433 60.41 -23.83 -22.26
CA SER A 433 61.68 -23.66 -22.98
C SER A 433 61.70 -22.29 -23.65
N SER A 434 62.79 -21.54 -23.47
CA SER A 434 62.98 -20.28 -24.20
C SER A 434 62.81 -20.50 -25.71
N LEU A 435 61.91 -19.75 -26.34
CA LEU A 435 61.72 -19.78 -27.78
C LEU A 435 62.82 -18.95 -28.44
N VAL A 436 63.68 -19.58 -29.23
CA VAL A 436 64.96 -19.00 -29.68
C VAL A 436 65.08 -19.12 -31.20
N LEU A 437 65.62 -18.08 -31.85
CA LEU A 437 65.96 -18.09 -33.28
C LEU A 437 67.19 -18.97 -33.58
N ALA A 438 67.26 -19.54 -34.78
CA ALA A 438 68.44 -20.28 -35.24
C ALA A 438 69.70 -19.40 -35.31
N GLU A 439 70.87 -20.01 -35.13
CA GLU A 439 72.16 -19.34 -35.40
C GLU A 439 72.26 -18.97 -36.87
N ASN A 440 72.68 -17.72 -37.16
CA ASN A 440 72.71 -17.17 -38.52
C ASN A 440 71.37 -17.33 -39.24
N SER A 441 70.26 -17.16 -38.51
CA SER A 441 68.92 -17.18 -39.09
C SER A 441 68.81 -16.17 -40.23
N PRO A 442 68.11 -16.50 -41.34
CA PRO A 442 67.72 -15.51 -42.33
C PRO A 442 66.89 -14.39 -41.67
N GLY A 443 66.92 -13.19 -42.22
CA GLY A 443 66.22 -12.04 -41.66
C GLY A 443 66.89 -10.74 -42.07
N ARG A 444 66.06 -9.74 -42.35
CA ARG A 444 66.51 -8.42 -42.77
C ARG A 444 66.85 -7.58 -41.53
N ASP A 445 68.02 -6.95 -41.53
CA ASP A 445 68.43 -6.09 -40.41
C ASP A 445 67.42 -4.97 -40.17
N SER A 446 67.18 -4.64 -38.90
CA SER A 446 66.30 -3.54 -38.47
C SER A 446 64.86 -3.68 -38.95
N THR A 447 64.37 -4.91 -39.12
CA THR A 447 63.01 -5.19 -39.58
C THR A 447 62.17 -5.74 -38.43
N GLU A 448 60.92 -5.28 -38.34
CA GLU A 448 59.91 -5.81 -37.41
C GLU A 448 59.30 -7.09 -38.00
N TYR A 449 59.24 -8.14 -37.20
CA TYR A 449 58.57 -9.39 -37.53
C TYR A 449 57.51 -9.69 -36.47
N ILE A 450 56.50 -10.48 -36.83
CA ILE A 450 55.39 -10.84 -35.94
C ILE A 450 55.49 -12.32 -35.61
N LEU A 451 55.67 -12.62 -34.33
CA LEU A 451 55.54 -13.96 -33.78
C LEU A 451 54.05 -14.24 -33.52
N VAL A 452 53.47 -15.18 -34.27
CA VAL A 452 52.06 -15.56 -34.17
C VAL A 452 51.96 -16.93 -33.50
N PHE A 453 51.17 -16.99 -32.43
CA PHE A 453 50.79 -18.22 -31.75
C PHE A 453 49.38 -18.62 -32.16
N GLU A 454 49.27 -19.57 -33.09
CA GLU A 454 48.01 -20.08 -33.58
C GLU A 454 47.56 -21.31 -32.78
N PRO A 455 46.37 -21.27 -32.15
CA PRO A 455 45.82 -22.43 -31.45
C PRO A 455 45.22 -23.43 -32.45
N ASP A 456 45.70 -24.67 -32.41
CA ASP A 456 45.14 -25.84 -33.12
C ASP A 456 44.40 -26.71 -32.10
N LEU A 457 43.11 -26.42 -31.91
CA LEU A 457 42.24 -27.04 -30.91
C LEU A 457 41.07 -27.77 -31.60
N PRO A 458 41.14 -29.11 -31.77
CA PRO A 458 40.16 -29.88 -32.54
C PRO A 458 38.73 -29.86 -31.97
N ALA A 459 38.59 -29.62 -30.66
CA ALA A 459 37.29 -29.60 -29.96
C ALA A 459 36.47 -28.32 -30.21
N LEU A 460 37.09 -27.26 -30.74
CA LEU A 460 36.48 -25.94 -30.91
C LEU A 460 35.87 -25.78 -32.32
N LYS A 461 34.58 -25.45 -32.39
CA LYS A 461 33.88 -25.22 -33.67
C LYS A 461 34.26 -23.91 -34.34
N LYS A 462 34.70 -22.90 -33.57
CA LYS A 462 35.19 -21.61 -34.05
C LYS A 462 36.68 -21.48 -33.72
N PRO A 463 37.52 -21.05 -34.68
CA PRO A 463 38.93 -20.81 -34.39
C PRO A 463 39.08 -19.63 -33.43
N LEU A 464 39.92 -19.78 -32.43
CA LEU A 464 40.26 -18.70 -31.49
C LEU A 464 41.16 -17.66 -32.18
N GLU A 465 41.07 -16.42 -31.70
CA GLU A 465 41.97 -15.37 -32.17
C GLU A 465 43.43 -15.67 -31.75
N PRO A 466 44.39 -15.74 -32.70
CA PRO A 466 45.79 -16.02 -32.39
C PRO A 466 46.46 -14.87 -31.61
N TYR A 467 47.31 -15.21 -30.65
CA TYR A 467 48.14 -14.21 -29.99
C TYR A 467 49.29 -13.77 -30.92
N ARG A 468 49.52 -12.46 -31.04
CA ARG A 468 50.55 -11.88 -31.90
C ARG A 468 51.48 -11.01 -31.08
N LEU A 469 52.78 -11.30 -31.17
CA LEU A 469 53.85 -10.56 -30.52
C LEU A 469 54.83 -10.04 -31.56
N SER A 470 54.93 -8.72 -31.70
CA SER A 470 55.97 -8.10 -32.54
C SER A 470 57.35 -8.29 -31.91
N PHE A 471 58.38 -8.45 -32.74
CA PHE A 471 59.77 -8.43 -32.33
C PHE A 471 60.67 -7.78 -33.39
N MET A 472 61.78 -7.19 -32.95
CA MET A 472 62.76 -6.54 -33.83
C MET A 472 63.97 -7.45 -34.08
N PHE A 473 64.36 -7.60 -35.35
CA PHE A 473 65.53 -8.40 -35.75
C PHE A 473 66.73 -7.50 -36.09
N TYR A 474 67.90 -7.82 -35.52
CA TYR A 474 69.16 -7.09 -35.74
C TYR A 474 70.32 -8.02 -36.08
N ASN A 475 71.22 -7.59 -36.95
CA ASN A 475 72.44 -8.33 -37.28
C ASN A 475 73.60 -8.04 -36.29
N ASP A 476 73.51 -6.99 -35.49
CA ASP A 476 74.56 -6.57 -34.54
C ASP A 476 74.06 -6.58 -33.08
N PHE A 477 74.81 -7.23 -32.19
CA PHE A 477 74.58 -7.29 -30.75
C PHE A 477 74.58 -5.91 -30.07
N LYS A 478 75.46 -4.99 -30.47
CA LYS A 478 75.52 -3.64 -29.84
C LYS A 478 74.27 -2.83 -30.17
N LYS A 479 73.84 -2.89 -31.43
CA LYS A 479 72.60 -2.27 -31.91
C LYS A 479 71.38 -2.89 -31.23
N GLN A 480 71.35 -4.22 -31.08
CA GLN A 480 70.31 -4.93 -30.32
C GLN A 480 70.20 -4.43 -28.88
N GLN A 481 71.31 -4.31 -28.14
CA GLN A 481 71.26 -3.91 -26.72
C GLN A 481 70.70 -2.49 -26.54
N GLN A 482 71.09 -1.56 -27.41
CA GLN A 482 70.57 -0.19 -27.42
C GLN A 482 69.07 -0.15 -27.74
N MET A 483 68.64 -0.88 -28.77
CA MET A 483 67.23 -0.92 -29.20
C MET A 483 66.35 -1.66 -28.20
N ALA A 484 66.85 -2.71 -27.54
CA ALA A 484 66.14 -3.43 -26.47
C ALA A 484 65.85 -2.50 -25.27
N THR A 485 66.76 -1.57 -24.97
CA THR A 485 66.57 -0.62 -23.87
C THR A 485 65.49 0.41 -24.22
N LEU A 486 65.57 0.98 -25.42
CA LEU A 486 64.56 1.92 -25.93
C LEU A 486 63.16 1.27 -26.04
N THR A 487 63.10 0.00 -26.44
CA THR A 487 61.84 -0.74 -26.59
C THR A 487 61.16 -1.00 -25.23
N ARG A 488 61.94 -1.33 -24.18
CA ARG A 488 61.39 -1.47 -22.82
C ARG A 488 60.86 -0.15 -22.27
N GLU A 489 61.59 0.95 -22.48
CA GLU A 489 61.14 2.28 -22.07
C GLU A 489 59.84 2.67 -22.79
N ARG A 490 59.72 2.37 -24.10
CA ARG A 490 58.47 2.54 -24.87
C ARG A 490 57.31 1.75 -24.27
N ASP A 491 57.52 0.46 -23.98
CA ASP A 491 56.47 -0.42 -23.47
C ASP A 491 55.96 0.06 -22.10
N GLN A 492 56.86 0.48 -21.21
CA GLN A 492 56.53 1.05 -19.91
C GLN A 492 55.74 2.37 -20.03
N LEU A 493 56.18 3.28 -20.91
CA LEU A 493 55.49 4.54 -21.15
C LEU A 493 54.09 4.31 -21.75
N SER A 494 53.97 3.38 -22.69
CA SER A 494 52.69 3.06 -23.36
C SER A 494 51.66 2.52 -22.37
N GLN A 495 52.06 1.61 -21.47
CA GLN A 495 51.19 1.10 -20.41
C GLN A 495 50.75 2.20 -19.45
N SER A 496 51.68 3.05 -19.00
CA SER A 496 51.39 4.19 -18.13
C SER A 496 50.37 5.14 -18.78
N ILE A 497 50.59 5.53 -20.04
CA ILE A 497 49.68 6.40 -20.80
C ILE A 497 48.28 5.78 -20.90
N GLY A 498 48.18 4.48 -21.17
CA GLY A 498 46.89 3.77 -21.25
C GLY A 498 46.08 3.86 -19.95
N VAL A 499 46.73 3.68 -18.79
CA VAL A 499 46.07 3.81 -17.48
C VAL A 499 45.57 5.24 -17.25
N TYR A 500 46.41 6.24 -17.52
CA TYR A 500 46.02 7.65 -17.35
C TYR A 500 44.88 8.07 -18.29
N ARG A 501 44.86 7.59 -19.54
CA ARG A 501 43.77 7.84 -20.50
C ARG A 501 42.45 7.24 -20.03
N ASN A 502 42.43 5.95 -19.67
CA ASN A 502 41.22 5.28 -19.19
C ASN A 502 40.61 5.99 -17.97
N TRP A 503 41.45 6.46 -17.04
CA TRP A 503 41.00 7.21 -15.88
C TRP A 503 40.44 8.60 -16.25
N LEU A 504 41.04 9.30 -17.22
CA LEU A 504 40.48 10.57 -17.72
C LEU A 504 39.14 10.36 -18.43
N ASP A 505 39.02 9.31 -19.24
CA ASP A 505 37.80 8.99 -19.99
C ASP A 505 36.63 8.65 -19.06
N THR A 506 36.86 7.80 -18.05
CA THR A 506 35.86 7.49 -17.02
C THR A 506 35.41 8.72 -16.25
N THR A 507 36.34 9.62 -15.91
CA THR A 507 36.01 10.88 -15.23
C THR A 507 35.17 11.81 -16.14
N ASN A 508 35.50 11.88 -17.43
CA ASN A 508 34.73 12.67 -18.41
C ASN A 508 33.33 12.09 -18.65
N GLN A 509 33.18 10.76 -18.70
CA GLN A 509 31.89 10.08 -18.82
C GLN A 509 30.97 10.44 -17.65
N LEU A 510 31.47 10.36 -16.41
CA LEU A 510 30.70 10.74 -15.22
C LEU A 510 30.21 12.19 -15.30
N VAL A 511 31.07 13.13 -15.72
CA VAL A 511 30.68 14.54 -15.87
C VAL A 511 29.62 14.73 -16.96
N ASN A 512 29.70 13.99 -18.06
CA ASN A 512 28.69 14.03 -19.11
C ASN A 512 27.34 13.50 -18.63
N GLU A 513 27.33 12.45 -17.81
CA GLU A 513 26.11 11.92 -17.20
C GLU A 513 25.46 12.94 -16.26
N ILE A 514 26.25 13.59 -15.39
CA ILE A 514 25.74 14.64 -14.49
C ILE A 514 25.18 15.82 -15.30
N LYS A 515 25.84 16.24 -16.39
CA LYS A 515 25.31 17.27 -17.31
C LYS A 515 23.97 16.86 -17.93
N CYS A 516 23.79 15.59 -18.28
CA CYS A 516 22.50 15.09 -18.75
C CYS A 516 21.43 15.20 -17.67
N GLN A 517 21.76 14.84 -16.43
CA GLN A 517 20.84 14.98 -15.28
C GLN A 517 20.44 16.45 -15.01
N VAL A 518 21.36 17.41 -15.17
CA VAL A 518 21.05 18.84 -15.08
C VAL A 518 20.01 19.22 -16.14
N LYS A 519 20.25 18.85 -17.41
CA LYS A 519 19.33 19.17 -18.52
C LYS A 519 17.94 18.54 -18.31
N GLU A 520 17.87 17.33 -17.78
CA GLU A 520 16.59 16.70 -17.40
C GLU A 520 15.88 17.44 -16.26
N ALA A 521 16.62 17.91 -15.25
CA ALA A 521 16.06 18.69 -14.16
C ALA A 521 15.55 20.06 -14.64
N GLU A 522 16.28 20.74 -15.54
CA GLU A 522 15.89 22.01 -16.15
C GLU A 522 14.62 21.87 -17.01
N THR A 523 14.56 20.84 -17.86
CA THR A 523 13.38 20.58 -18.69
C THR A 523 12.14 20.28 -17.84
N ARG A 524 12.31 19.60 -16.70
CA ARG A 524 11.22 19.35 -15.75
C ARG A 524 10.77 20.61 -15.01
N GLU A 525 11.70 21.45 -14.56
CA GLU A 525 11.41 22.75 -13.93
C GLU A 525 10.64 23.67 -14.89
N THR A 526 11.13 23.81 -16.12
CA THR A 526 10.51 24.66 -17.14
C THR A 526 9.12 24.17 -17.55
N HIS A 527 8.93 22.85 -17.64
CA HIS A 527 7.61 22.25 -17.87
C HIS A 527 6.63 22.61 -16.75
N LEU A 528 7.00 22.37 -15.48
CA LEU A 528 6.15 22.69 -14.32
C LEU A 528 5.86 24.19 -14.21
N LYS A 529 6.84 25.04 -14.52
CA LYS A 529 6.66 26.50 -14.61
C LYS A 529 5.64 26.89 -15.67
N SER A 530 5.61 26.21 -16.81
CA SER A 530 4.61 26.44 -17.86
C SER A 530 3.19 26.05 -17.42
N GLU A 531 3.04 24.95 -16.66
CA GLU A 531 1.76 24.54 -16.08
C GLU A 531 1.27 25.54 -15.03
N LEU A 532 2.16 26.05 -14.17
CA LEU A 532 1.81 27.09 -13.19
C LEU A 532 1.29 28.37 -13.86
N LYS A 533 1.88 28.75 -15.00
CA LYS A 533 1.43 29.90 -15.80
C LYS A 533 0.01 29.69 -16.36
N LYS A 534 -0.36 28.47 -16.76
CA LYS A 534 -1.74 28.14 -17.18
C LYS A 534 -2.76 28.35 -16.07
N HIS A 535 -2.34 28.15 -14.81
CA HIS A 535 -3.14 28.42 -13.62
C HIS A 535 -3.07 29.89 -13.14
N GLN A 536 -2.53 30.80 -13.95
CA GLN A 536 -2.35 32.24 -13.63
C GLN A 536 -1.46 32.49 -12.40
N ILE A 537 -0.52 31.58 -12.14
CA ILE A 537 0.49 31.76 -11.08
C ILE A 537 1.79 32.21 -11.73
N GLU A 538 2.14 33.48 -11.55
CA GLU A 538 3.42 34.03 -12.00
C GLU A 538 4.48 33.92 -10.90
N LEU A 539 5.66 33.41 -11.27
CA LEU A 539 6.77 33.22 -10.34
C LEU A 539 7.83 34.32 -10.53
N PRO A 540 8.36 34.90 -9.45
CA PRO A 540 9.44 35.88 -9.53
C PRO A 540 10.75 35.23 -10.00
N GLN A 541 11.65 36.05 -10.55
CA GLN A 541 12.98 35.60 -11.00
C GLN A 541 13.96 35.39 -9.83
N THR A 542 13.75 36.09 -8.71
CA THR A 542 14.59 36.01 -7.50
C THR A 542 13.79 35.50 -6.30
N ASN A 543 14.45 34.77 -5.39
CA ASN A 543 13.84 34.17 -4.19
C ASN A 543 12.65 33.23 -4.45
N THR A 544 12.68 32.53 -5.58
CA THR A 544 11.61 31.64 -6.06
C THR A 544 11.15 30.63 -5.00
N LEU A 545 12.07 29.97 -4.29
CA LEU A 545 11.71 28.98 -3.26
C LEU A 545 10.94 29.59 -2.08
N GLN A 546 11.37 30.75 -1.58
CA GLN A 546 10.69 31.42 -0.47
C GLN A 546 9.30 31.92 -0.89
N TYR A 547 9.17 32.42 -2.12
CA TYR A 547 7.88 32.83 -2.69
C TYR A 547 6.93 31.65 -2.88
N VAL A 548 7.43 30.51 -3.37
CA VAL A 548 6.62 29.29 -3.52
C VAL A 548 6.17 28.78 -2.15
N ASP A 549 7.05 28.80 -1.13
CA ASP A 549 6.69 28.38 0.22
C ASP A 549 5.62 29.30 0.86
N SER A 550 5.71 30.61 0.64
CA SER A 550 4.67 31.54 1.12
C SER A 550 3.35 31.36 0.37
N LEU A 551 3.40 31.15 -0.95
CA LEU A 551 2.22 30.92 -1.78
C LEU A 551 1.51 29.61 -1.42
N ILE A 552 2.26 28.53 -1.16
CA ILE A 552 1.70 27.26 -0.67
C ILE A 552 0.96 27.50 0.65
N LYS A 553 1.58 28.20 1.61
CA LYS A 553 0.94 28.53 2.89
C LYS A 553 -0.34 29.34 2.71
N GLN A 554 -0.31 30.35 1.83
CA GLN A 554 -1.49 31.16 1.53
C GLN A 554 -2.61 30.32 0.92
N LYS A 555 -2.30 29.47 -0.07
CA LYS A 555 -3.29 28.59 -0.71
C LYS A 555 -3.86 27.55 0.25
N MET A 556 -3.06 27.05 1.19
CA MET A 556 -3.54 26.18 2.28
C MET A 556 -4.51 26.90 3.20
N LEU A 557 -4.24 28.17 3.56
CA LEU A 557 -5.16 28.99 4.34
C LEU A 557 -6.46 29.28 3.57
N ASP A 558 -6.38 29.61 2.28
CA ASP A 558 -7.56 29.81 1.43
C ASP A 558 -8.39 28.53 1.33
N GLN A 559 -7.74 27.37 1.16
CA GLN A 559 -8.36 26.06 1.14
C GLN A 559 -9.07 25.73 2.46
N GLU A 560 -8.42 26.00 3.59
CA GLU A 560 -9.02 25.83 4.92
C GLU A 560 -10.20 26.79 5.13
N GLY A 561 -10.09 28.03 4.63
CA GLY A 561 -11.17 29.01 4.61
C GLY A 561 -12.41 28.48 3.88
N VAL A 562 -12.23 27.95 2.67
CA VAL A 562 -13.32 27.30 1.90
C VAL A 562 -13.87 26.07 2.62
N MET A 563 -13.01 25.30 3.30
CA MET A 563 -13.44 24.13 4.07
C MET A 563 -14.37 24.50 5.23
N LYS A 564 -14.08 25.59 5.94
CA LYS A 564 -14.82 26.08 7.11
C LYS A 564 -16.11 26.84 6.76
N GLN A 565 -16.34 27.18 5.49
CA GLN A 565 -17.58 27.86 5.09
C GLN A 565 -18.80 26.98 5.41
N PRO A 566 -19.88 27.58 5.94
CA PRO A 566 -21.10 26.83 6.27
C PRO A 566 -21.71 26.27 4.99
N ARG A 567 -21.99 24.96 5.01
CA ARG A 567 -22.62 24.24 3.91
C ARG A 567 -23.86 23.53 4.42
N ARG A 568 -24.81 23.29 3.52
CA ARG A 568 -25.94 22.42 3.83
C ARG A 568 -25.42 21.02 4.13
N THR A 569 -25.74 20.50 5.30
CA THR A 569 -25.45 19.13 5.73
C THR A 569 -26.77 18.41 6.00
N CYS A 570 -26.79 17.10 5.75
CA CYS A 570 -27.91 16.27 6.17
C CYS A 570 -27.82 16.07 7.69
N THR A 571 -28.93 16.28 8.41
CA THR A 571 -28.96 16.11 9.88
C THR A 571 -29.35 14.70 10.31
N LEU A 572 -29.65 13.80 9.36
CA LEU A 572 -29.92 12.41 9.70
C LEU A 572 -28.65 11.76 10.25
N PRO A 573 -28.74 10.97 11.34
CA PRO A 573 -27.59 10.25 11.86
C PRO A 573 -27.10 9.26 10.80
N ASN A 574 -25.81 9.32 10.49
CA ASN A 574 -25.20 8.37 9.56
C ASN A 574 -25.17 6.97 10.19
N TYR A 575 -25.26 5.94 9.36
CA TYR A 575 -25.15 4.55 9.83
C TYR A 575 -23.67 4.19 10.01
N PRO A 576 -23.25 3.56 11.13
CA PRO A 576 -21.85 3.24 11.36
C PRO A 576 -21.30 2.28 10.30
N LYS A 577 -20.22 2.69 9.61
CA LYS A 577 -19.52 1.90 8.58
C LYS A 577 -18.59 0.83 9.22
N GLY A 578 -19.15 -0.02 10.08
CA GLY A 578 -18.40 -1.10 10.74
C GLY A 578 -18.22 -2.36 9.90
N ASN A 579 -19.05 -2.54 8.87
CA ASN A 579 -19.03 -3.66 7.93
C ASN A 579 -18.85 -3.13 6.49
N GLN A 580 -17.95 -3.75 5.72
CA GLN A 580 -17.66 -3.39 4.33
C GLN A 580 -18.88 -3.57 3.39
N ASP A 581 -19.83 -4.44 3.77
CA ASP A 581 -21.06 -4.68 3.01
C ASP A 581 -22.13 -3.60 3.20
N ILE A 582 -21.90 -2.58 4.04
CA ILE A 582 -22.85 -1.49 4.28
C ILE A 582 -22.37 -0.22 3.57
N LEU A 583 -23.13 0.22 2.57
CA LEU A 583 -22.85 1.48 1.85
C LEU A 583 -23.20 2.71 2.71
N GLY A 584 -24.33 2.65 3.41
CA GLY A 584 -24.82 3.74 4.27
C GLY A 584 -26.25 4.16 3.95
N LYS A 585 -26.71 5.22 4.61
CA LYS A 585 -28.07 5.75 4.38
C LYS A 585 -28.16 6.55 3.10
N ILE A 586 -29.30 6.44 2.40
CA ILE A 586 -29.53 7.12 1.10
C ILE A 586 -29.23 8.61 1.18
N ALA A 587 -29.65 9.29 2.24
CA ALA A 587 -29.40 10.72 2.44
C ALA A 587 -27.92 11.15 2.44
N HIS A 588 -27.00 10.23 2.75
CA HIS A 588 -25.55 10.47 2.80
C HIS A 588 -24.79 9.91 1.59
N LEU A 589 -25.43 9.12 0.73
CA LEU A 589 -24.80 8.52 -0.45
C LEU A 589 -24.62 9.52 -1.60
N ALA A 590 -25.33 10.64 -1.59
CA ALA A 590 -25.24 11.67 -2.62
C ALA A 590 -25.29 13.08 -2.03
N GLN A 591 -24.80 14.03 -2.81
CA GLN A 591 -24.76 15.45 -2.51
C GLN A 591 -25.28 16.23 -3.71
N ILE A 592 -25.93 17.37 -3.48
CA ILE A 592 -26.54 18.20 -4.52
C ILE A 592 -26.10 19.65 -4.34
N GLU A 593 -25.62 20.31 -5.39
CA GLU A 593 -25.17 21.71 -5.31
C GLU A 593 -26.35 22.70 -5.23
N ASP A 594 -27.33 22.56 -6.13
CA ASP A 594 -28.52 23.44 -6.22
C ASP A 594 -29.47 23.24 -5.02
N ASN A 595 -29.74 24.31 -4.26
CA ASN A 595 -30.61 24.31 -3.08
C ASN A 595 -32.06 23.93 -3.41
N GLU A 596 -32.61 24.44 -4.51
CA GLU A 596 -34.00 24.20 -4.89
C GLU A 596 -34.15 22.77 -5.40
N ALA A 597 -33.18 22.28 -6.19
CA ALA A 597 -33.13 20.89 -6.60
C ALA A 597 -33.01 19.95 -5.39
N ALA A 598 -32.11 20.24 -4.44
CA ALA A 598 -31.94 19.43 -3.23
C ALA A 598 -33.24 19.34 -2.42
N LYS A 599 -33.97 20.46 -2.27
CA LYS A 599 -35.28 20.48 -1.60
C LYS A 599 -36.27 19.53 -2.26
N VAL A 600 -36.44 19.63 -3.58
CA VAL A 600 -37.50 18.88 -4.28
C VAL A 600 -37.14 17.41 -4.51
N ILE A 601 -35.86 17.09 -4.71
CA ILE A 601 -35.37 15.70 -4.81
C ILE A 601 -35.47 15.02 -3.44
N SER A 602 -35.02 15.67 -2.36
CA SER A 602 -35.11 15.10 -1.02
C SER A 602 -36.56 14.88 -0.59
N TRP A 603 -37.46 15.81 -0.93
CA TRP A 603 -38.90 15.64 -0.72
C TRP A 603 -39.47 14.49 -1.56
N HIS A 604 -39.04 14.35 -2.81
CA HIS A 604 -39.48 13.26 -3.68
C HIS A 604 -39.10 11.89 -3.11
N LEU A 605 -37.93 11.79 -2.49
CA LEU A 605 -37.37 10.59 -1.87
C LEU A 605 -37.62 10.49 -0.36
N ALA A 606 -38.51 11.31 0.20
CA ALA A 606 -38.64 11.45 1.66
C ALA A 606 -38.95 10.13 2.39
N SER A 607 -39.60 9.19 1.72
CA SER A 607 -39.86 7.83 2.24
C SER A 607 -38.60 6.98 2.40
N ASP A 608 -37.58 7.24 1.59
CA ASP A 608 -36.41 6.38 1.42
C ASP A 608 -35.13 7.01 2.00
N MET A 609 -35.13 8.30 2.34
CA MET A 609 -33.93 9.02 2.82
C MET A 609 -33.23 8.36 4.02
N ASP A 610 -33.99 7.74 4.92
CA ASP A 610 -33.46 7.07 6.11
C ASP A 610 -33.14 5.57 5.89
N CYS A 611 -33.39 5.03 4.68
CA CYS A 611 -33.11 3.64 4.34
C CYS A 611 -31.60 3.37 4.26
N VAL A 612 -31.15 2.25 4.82
CA VAL A 612 -29.75 1.81 4.80
C VAL A 612 -29.50 0.89 3.61
N VAL A 613 -28.55 1.24 2.77
CA VAL A 613 -28.17 0.46 1.59
C VAL A 613 -27.02 -0.49 1.95
N THR A 614 -27.15 -1.73 1.50
CA THR A 614 -26.16 -2.81 1.71
C THR A 614 -25.84 -3.51 0.38
N LEU A 615 -24.64 -4.05 0.25
CA LEU A 615 -24.23 -4.81 -0.94
C LEU A 615 -24.92 -6.17 -1.01
N THR A 616 -25.10 -6.83 0.13
CA THR A 616 -25.61 -8.20 0.24
C THR A 616 -26.91 -8.28 1.03
N THR A 617 -27.74 -9.26 0.70
CA THR A 617 -28.99 -9.54 1.41
C THR A 617 -28.73 -10.00 2.85
N GLU A 618 -27.61 -10.69 3.11
CA GLU A 618 -27.19 -11.10 4.45
C GLU A 618 -26.94 -9.89 5.35
N ALA A 619 -26.23 -8.87 4.85
CA ALA A 619 -25.98 -7.65 5.61
C ALA A 619 -27.27 -6.88 5.89
N ALA A 620 -28.17 -6.76 4.91
CA ALA A 620 -29.50 -6.18 5.11
C ALA A 620 -30.28 -6.91 6.22
N ARG A 621 -30.23 -8.25 6.23
CA ARG A 621 -30.92 -9.08 7.22
C ARG A 621 -30.36 -8.89 8.63
N SER A 622 -29.04 -8.83 8.77
CA SER A 622 -28.39 -8.52 10.05
C SER A 622 -28.92 -7.21 10.65
N ILE A 623 -28.98 -6.14 9.85
CA ILE A 623 -29.48 -4.83 10.29
C ILE A 623 -30.97 -4.90 10.63
N PHE A 624 -31.76 -5.61 9.82
CA PHE A 624 -33.18 -5.80 10.08
C PHE A 624 -33.40 -6.49 11.44
N ASP A 625 -32.69 -7.58 11.71
CA ASP A 625 -32.80 -8.35 12.95
C ASP A 625 -32.31 -7.53 14.16
N GLU A 626 -31.17 -6.84 14.04
CA GLU A 626 -30.61 -5.96 15.09
C GLU A 626 -31.56 -4.81 15.47
N THR A 627 -32.26 -4.26 14.48
CA THR A 627 -33.18 -3.13 14.68
C THR A 627 -34.62 -3.58 14.93
N GLN A 628 -34.88 -4.88 14.98
CA GLN A 628 -36.22 -5.48 15.08
C GLN A 628 -37.19 -4.96 14.01
N GLY A 629 -36.69 -4.79 12.79
CA GLY A 629 -37.43 -4.30 11.63
C GLY A 629 -37.80 -2.82 11.65
N ARG A 630 -37.26 -2.03 12.60
CA ARG A 630 -37.50 -0.58 12.65
C ARG A 630 -36.76 0.17 11.54
N GLN A 631 -35.59 -0.32 11.14
CA GLN A 631 -34.76 0.30 10.11
C GLN A 631 -35.12 -0.27 8.74
N GLN A 632 -35.43 0.61 7.79
CA GLN A 632 -35.55 0.21 6.39
C GLN A 632 -34.17 -0.13 5.81
N VAL A 633 -34.10 -1.21 5.04
CA VAL A 633 -32.87 -1.71 4.42
C VAL A 633 -33.10 -1.99 2.94
N LEU A 634 -32.07 -1.74 2.11
CA LEU A 634 -32.07 -1.99 0.67
C LEU A 634 -30.82 -2.80 0.28
N PRO A 635 -30.96 -4.11 -0.01
CA PRO A 635 -29.86 -4.93 -0.50
C PRO A 635 -29.70 -4.84 -2.02
N LEU A 636 -28.50 -4.49 -2.50
CA LEU A 636 -28.23 -4.24 -3.92
C LEU A 636 -28.19 -5.50 -4.79
N ASP A 637 -27.82 -6.64 -4.22
CA ASP A 637 -27.83 -7.95 -4.89
C ASP A 637 -29.23 -8.42 -5.29
N SER A 638 -30.28 -7.89 -4.64
CA SER A 638 -31.69 -8.14 -4.98
C SER A 638 -32.23 -7.28 -6.13
N ILE A 639 -31.46 -6.28 -6.60
CA ILE A 639 -31.94 -5.32 -7.61
C ILE A 639 -31.75 -5.86 -9.02
N TYR A 640 -32.85 -5.90 -9.78
CA TYR A 640 -32.82 -6.26 -11.19
C TYR A 640 -32.24 -5.14 -12.06
N LYS A 641 -30.94 -5.22 -12.38
CA LYS A 641 -30.20 -4.14 -13.05
C LYS A 641 -30.69 -3.77 -14.46
N LYS A 642 -31.35 -4.68 -15.19
CA LYS A 642 -31.78 -4.43 -16.59
C LYS A 642 -32.91 -3.41 -16.73
N THR A 643 -33.64 -3.11 -15.65
CA THR A 643 -34.73 -2.11 -15.65
C THR A 643 -34.28 -0.72 -15.23
N LEU A 644 -33.00 -0.54 -14.90
CA LEU A 644 -32.45 0.75 -14.47
C LEU A 644 -32.28 1.70 -15.65
N PRO A 645 -32.40 3.03 -15.43
CA PRO A 645 -32.19 4.01 -16.47
C PRO A 645 -30.73 4.01 -16.94
N ASP A 646 -30.53 4.17 -18.25
CA ASP A 646 -29.21 4.44 -18.82
C ASP A 646 -28.78 5.87 -18.47
N TRP A 647 -27.68 5.99 -17.74
CA TRP A 647 -27.12 7.27 -17.29
C TRP A 647 -26.65 8.16 -18.43
N ASN A 648 -26.31 7.59 -19.59
CA ASN A 648 -25.89 8.33 -20.79
C ASN A 648 -27.07 8.70 -21.71
N ARG A 649 -28.29 8.34 -21.33
CA ARG A 649 -29.48 8.59 -22.15
C ARG A 649 -29.75 10.10 -22.24
N PRO A 650 -29.93 10.66 -23.45
CA PRO A 650 -30.29 12.06 -23.61
C PRO A 650 -31.73 12.34 -23.14
N LEU A 651 -32.02 13.60 -22.81
CA LEU A 651 -33.36 14.04 -22.41
C LEU A 651 -34.40 13.75 -23.50
N PRO A 652 -35.68 13.49 -23.15
CA PRO A 652 -36.71 13.09 -24.12
C PRO A 652 -36.88 13.98 -25.37
N HIS A 653 -36.57 15.27 -25.26
CA HIS A 653 -36.67 16.24 -26.38
C HIS A 653 -35.43 16.25 -27.30
N LEU A 654 -34.35 15.55 -26.92
CA LEU A 654 -33.10 15.41 -27.66
C LEU A 654 -32.95 13.94 -28.09
N ARG A 655 -33.17 13.64 -29.37
CA ARG A 655 -33.02 12.25 -29.89
C ARG A 655 -32.19 12.28 -31.17
N ASN A 656 -31.18 11.40 -31.24
CA ASN A 656 -30.22 11.31 -32.35
C ASN A 656 -29.52 12.64 -32.68
N GLY A 657 -29.16 13.42 -31.65
CA GLY A 657 -28.50 14.73 -31.82
C GLY A 657 -29.40 15.85 -32.36
N LYS A 658 -30.70 15.59 -32.57
CA LYS A 658 -31.69 16.59 -33.02
C LYS A 658 -32.67 16.93 -31.90
N THR A 659 -32.93 18.23 -31.74
CA THR A 659 -33.91 18.78 -30.81
C THR A 659 -35.30 18.77 -31.45
N PHE A 660 -36.23 17.99 -30.90
CA PHE A 660 -37.61 17.87 -31.44
C PHE A 660 -38.46 19.11 -31.15
N PHE A 661 -38.24 19.75 -30.01
CA PHE A 661 -38.84 21.03 -29.64
C PHE A 661 -37.95 21.75 -28.63
N ARG A 662 -38.06 23.07 -28.54
CA ARG A 662 -37.33 23.87 -27.54
C ARG A 662 -38.17 23.98 -26.27
N PRO A 663 -37.67 23.51 -25.11
CA PRO A 663 -38.39 23.64 -23.84
C PRO A 663 -38.45 25.10 -23.38
N ILE A 664 -39.54 25.49 -22.70
CA ILE A 664 -39.75 26.85 -22.12
C ILE A 664 -39.05 26.98 -20.75
N GLY A 665 -37.96 26.23 -20.56
CA GLY A 665 -37.18 26.20 -19.31
C GLY A 665 -35.95 25.31 -19.48
N ASN A 666 -35.26 25.03 -18.38
CA ASN A 666 -34.05 24.20 -18.36
C ASN A 666 -34.33 22.81 -17.77
N PRO A 667 -34.84 21.85 -18.57
CA PRO A 667 -35.02 20.47 -18.14
C PRO A 667 -33.67 19.77 -17.96
N VAL A 668 -33.47 19.14 -16.81
CA VAL A 668 -32.28 18.31 -16.49
C VAL A 668 -32.74 17.04 -15.80
N PHE A 669 -32.06 15.89 -15.97
CA PHE A 669 -32.41 14.73 -15.16
C PHE A 669 -32.01 14.96 -13.70
N ALA A 670 -32.85 14.54 -12.76
CA ALA A 670 -32.57 14.69 -11.32
C ALA A 670 -31.29 13.95 -10.91
N ARG A 671 -31.01 12.80 -11.56
CA ARG A 671 -29.82 11.99 -11.32
C ARG A 671 -28.51 12.69 -11.73
N ASP A 672 -28.55 13.57 -12.73
CA ASP A 672 -27.37 14.30 -13.23
C ASP A 672 -26.94 15.42 -12.26
N LEU A 673 -27.81 15.78 -11.30
CA LEU A 673 -27.52 16.75 -10.25
C LEU A 673 -26.88 16.12 -9.01
N LEU A 674 -26.79 14.79 -8.95
CA LEU A 674 -26.20 14.06 -7.84
C LEU A 674 -24.68 13.98 -7.98
N THR A 675 -23.97 14.35 -6.93
CA THR A 675 -22.54 14.13 -6.76
C THR A 675 -22.34 13.03 -5.73
N PHE A 676 -21.59 11.98 -6.10
CA PHE A 676 -21.34 10.84 -5.22
C PHE A 676 -19.97 10.96 -4.57
N PRO A 677 -19.87 11.02 -3.22
CA PRO A 677 -18.57 11.09 -2.54
C PRO A 677 -17.81 9.77 -2.61
N ASP A 678 -18.50 8.64 -2.52
CA ASP A 678 -17.94 7.28 -2.50
C ASP A 678 -18.79 6.33 -3.39
N ASN A 679 -18.21 5.20 -3.83
CA ASN A 679 -18.92 4.06 -4.44
C ASN A 679 -19.86 4.43 -5.61
N VAL A 680 -19.34 5.18 -6.60
CA VAL A 680 -20.12 5.76 -7.71
C VAL A 680 -21.03 4.75 -8.40
N GLU A 681 -20.55 3.57 -8.78
CA GLU A 681 -21.34 2.57 -9.51
C GLU A 681 -22.52 2.02 -8.69
N HIS A 682 -22.30 1.75 -7.40
CA HIS A 682 -23.34 1.29 -6.48
C HIS A 682 -24.36 2.40 -6.24
N CYS A 683 -23.91 3.64 -6.04
CA CYS A 683 -24.79 4.80 -5.89
C CYS A 683 -25.62 5.04 -7.16
N GLN A 684 -25.03 4.89 -8.35
CA GLN A 684 -25.76 4.98 -9.61
C GLN A 684 -26.87 3.93 -9.73
N THR A 685 -26.63 2.72 -9.21
CA THR A 685 -27.64 1.65 -9.16
C THR A 685 -28.80 2.05 -8.23
N VAL A 686 -28.49 2.51 -7.02
CA VAL A 686 -29.47 2.96 -6.01
C VAL A 686 -30.34 4.09 -6.56
N PHE A 687 -29.72 5.18 -7.00
CA PHE A 687 -30.45 6.36 -7.45
C PHE A 687 -31.10 6.17 -8.81
N GLY A 688 -30.56 5.28 -9.66
CA GLY A 688 -31.24 4.85 -10.88
C GLY A 688 -32.58 4.17 -10.58
N MET A 689 -32.64 3.34 -9.54
CA MET A 689 -33.88 2.69 -9.10
C MET A 689 -34.89 3.70 -8.50
N LEU A 690 -34.41 4.58 -7.62
CA LEU A 690 -35.27 5.47 -6.83
C LEU A 690 -35.77 6.69 -7.61
N LEU A 691 -34.91 7.30 -8.42
CA LEU A 691 -35.27 8.49 -9.20
C LEU A 691 -35.72 8.15 -10.62
N GLY A 692 -35.28 7.01 -11.17
CA GLY A 692 -35.57 6.65 -12.55
C GLY A 692 -35.20 7.75 -13.54
N ASP A 693 -36.13 8.07 -14.44
CA ASP A 693 -36.03 9.14 -15.43
C ASP A 693 -36.62 10.49 -14.97
N THR A 694 -36.72 10.74 -13.66
CA THR A 694 -37.28 12.00 -13.13
C THR A 694 -36.50 13.22 -13.64
N ILE A 695 -37.23 14.25 -14.10
CA ILE A 695 -36.67 15.48 -14.67
C ILE A 695 -36.99 16.68 -13.78
N ILE A 696 -36.02 17.58 -13.62
CA ILE A 696 -36.18 18.88 -12.97
C ILE A 696 -36.31 19.99 -14.00
N ILE A 697 -37.26 20.89 -13.81
CA ILE A 697 -37.49 22.09 -14.62
C ILE A 697 -37.77 23.30 -13.72
N ASP A 698 -37.85 24.49 -14.27
CA ASP A 698 -37.85 25.73 -13.46
C ASP A 698 -39.17 25.94 -12.70
N ASN A 699 -40.31 25.89 -13.39
CA ASN A 699 -41.63 26.21 -12.83
C ASN A 699 -42.75 25.34 -13.43
N LEU A 700 -43.96 25.46 -12.88
CA LEU A 700 -45.12 24.62 -13.24
C LEU A 700 -45.57 24.82 -14.69
N ASP A 701 -45.55 26.05 -15.19
CA ASP A 701 -45.98 26.35 -16.57
C ASP A 701 -45.03 25.74 -17.59
N ALA A 702 -43.71 25.88 -17.36
CA ALA A 702 -42.69 25.23 -18.16
C ALA A 702 -42.82 23.70 -18.11
N ALA A 703 -43.11 23.12 -16.93
CA ALA A 703 -43.30 21.69 -16.75
C ALA A 703 -44.52 21.16 -17.53
N ASN A 704 -45.64 21.87 -17.47
CA ASN A 704 -46.85 21.51 -18.21
C ASN A 704 -46.65 21.59 -19.72
N HIS A 705 -45.99 22.65 -20.19
CA HIS A 705 -45.62 22.77 -21.60
C HIS A 705 -44.67 21.65 -22.03
N TYR A 706 -43.62 21.38 -21.25
CA TYR A 706 -42.67 20.31 -21.53
C TYR A 706 -43.37 18.95 -21.63
N ARG A 707 -44.23 18.62 -20.67
CA ARG A 707 -45.01 17.39 -20.70
C ARG A 707 -45.87 17.29 -21.97
N LYS A 708 -46.60 18.36 -22.32
CA LYS A 708 -47.49 18.39 -23.50
C LYS A 708 -46.76 18.06 -24.80
N GLU A 709 -45.52 18.50 -24.93
CA GLU A 709 -44.69 18.18 -26.10
C GLU A 709 -44.03 16.80 -26.00
N VAL A 710 -43.52 16.39 -24.83
CA VAL A 710 -42.89 15.07 -24.65
C VAL A 710 -43.86 13.92 -24.90
N VAL A 711 -45.11 14.00 -24.41
CA VAL A 711 -46.09 12.91 -24.57
C VAL A 711 -46.47 12.62 -26.02
N LYS A 712 -46.21 13.55 -26.94
CA LYS A 712 -46.39 13.34 -28.39
C LYS A 712 -45.29 12.44 -28.97
N ILE A 713 -44.15 12.32 -28.28
CA ILE A 713 -42.94 11.64 -28.76
C ILE A 713 -42.71 10.33 -28.00
N THR A 714 -42.84 10.36 -26.67
CA THR A 714 -42.53 9.24 -25.77
C THR A 714 -43.28 9.36 -24.44
N HIS A 715 -43.23 8.32 -23.61
CA HIS A 715 -43.69 8.42 -22.23
C HIS A 715 -42.96 9.53 -21.47
N CYS A 716 -43.71 10.41 -20.82
CA CYS A 716 -43.15 11.50 -20.00
C CYS A 716 -42.96 11.02 -18.56
N PRO A 717 -41.72 11.02 -18.04
CA PRO A 717 -41.44 10.69 -16.64
C PRO A 717 -42.03 11.74 -15.68
N THR A 718 -41.89 11.50 -14.39
CA THR A 718 -42.24 12.48 -13.35
C THR A 718 -41.41 13.76 -13.55
N LEU A 719 -42.06 14.92 -13.46
CA LEU A 719 -41.43 16.23 -13.51
C LEU A 719 -41.49 16.86 -12.12
N LEU A 720 -40.36 17.39 -11.66
CA LEU A 720 -40.25 18.21 -10.46
C LEU A 720 -39.88 19.64 -10.88
N THR A 721 -40.46 20.64 -10.24
CA THR A 721 -40.13 22.04 -10.52
C THR A 721 -39.25 22.60 -9.40
N ARG A 722 -38.31 23.49 -9.71
CA ARG A 722 -37.53 24.21 -8.68
C ARG A 722 -38.44 25.02 -7.75
N ALA A 723 -39.56 25.51 -8.27
CA ALA A 723 -40.63 26.15 -7.48
C ALA A 723 -41.30 25.23 -6.44
N GLY A 724 -41.14 23.91 -6.54
CA GLY A 724 -41.64 22.94 -5.58
C GLY A 724 -42.89 22.17 -6.02
N ASP A 725 -43.23 22.14 -7.30
CA ASP A 725 -44.39 21.40 -7.81
C ASP A 725 -43.97 20.06 -8.41
N ARG A 726 -44.84 19.05 -8.28
CA ARG A 726 -44.67 17.73 -8.91
C ARG A 726 -45.78 17.43 -9.90
N ILE A 727 -45.38 17.11 -11.13
CA ILE A 727 -46.25 16.48 -12.13
C ILE A 727 -45.87 15.00 -12.21
N ARG A 728 -46.76 14.11 -11.75
CA ARG A 728 -46.50 12.66 -11.81
C ARG A 728 -46.42 12.18 -13.26
N SER A 729 -45.83 11.01 -13.49
CA SER A 729 -45.73 10.38 -14.82
C SER A 729 -47.08 10.21 -15.54
N ASN A 730 -48.17 10.03 -14.79
CA ASN A 730 -49.55 10.00 -15.32
C ASN A 730 -50.18 11.39 -15.57
N GLY A 731 -49.46 12.47 -15.28
CA GLY A 731 -49.88 13.85 -15.55
C GLY A 731 -50.66 14.52 -14.42
N LYS A 732 -50.86 13.85 -13.28
CA LYS A 732 -51.52 14.47 -12.12
C LYS A 732 -50.59 15.47 -11.45
N PHE A 733 -51.06 16.71 -11.25
CA PHE A 733 -50.39 17.78 -10.50
C PHE A 733 -51.41 18.56 -9.65
N GLY A 734 -50.93 19.34 -8.67
CA GLY A 734 -51.78 20.08 -7.72
C GLY A 734 -52.15 19.31 -6.45
N GLY A 735 -52.55 20.04 -5.42
CA GLY A 735 -52.82 19.52 -4.06
C GLY A 735 -51.58 19.44 -3.17
N LEU A 736 -51.78 19.34 -1.84
CA LEU A 736 -50.70 19.36 -0.84
C LEU A 736 -49.65 18.26 -1.07
N GLN A 737 -50.05 17.09 -1.58
CA GLN A 737 -49.14 15.98 -1.87
C GLN A 737 -48.26 16.20 -3.11
N ASN A 738 -48.53 17.21 -3.94
CA ASN A 738 -47.71 17.53 -5.11
C ASN A 738 -47.01 18.88 -4.96
N LYS A 739 -46.93 19.40 -3.73
CA LYS A 739 -46.21 20.62 -3.40
C LYS A 739 -45.16 20.31 -2.33
N ALA A 740 -43.90 20.57 -2.66
CA ALA A 740 -42.77 20.41 -1.75
C ALA A 740 -42.91 21.41 -0.59
N PRO A 741 -42.74 20.97 0.66
CA PRO A 741 -42.70 21.87 1.78
C PRO A 741 -41.41 22.72 1.75
N PRO A 742 -41.37 23.86 2.47
CA PRO A 742 -40.13 24.59 2.72
C PRO A 742 -39.06 23.68 3.33
N MET A 743 -37.78 23.97 3.05
CA MET A 743 -36.65 23.11 3.41
C MET A 743 -36.59 22.80 4.91
N ASP A 744 -36.89 23.77 5.79
CA ASP A 744 -36.88 23.60 7.25
C ASP A 744 -37.89 22.56 7.74
N LYS A 745 -38.98 22.34 7.00
CA LYS A 745 -40.02 21.38 7.33
C LYS A 745 -39.67 19.94 6.93
N LEU A 746 -38.58 19.73 6.21
CA LEU A 746 -38.07 18.40 5.86
C LEU A 746 -37.33 17.72 7.04
N ARG A 747 -37.29 18.35 8.22
CA ARG A 747 -36.66 17.81 9.46
C ARG A 747 -35.21 17.34 9.21
N GLY A 748 -34.52 18.05 8.32
CA GLY A 748 -33.14 17.79 7.91
C GLY A 748 -32.89 16.49 7.12
N MET A 749 -33.96 15.85 6.62
CA MET A 749 -33.91 14.85 5.54
C MET A 749 -33.66 15.54 4.19
N VAL A 750 -32.53 16.24 4.07
CA VAL A 750 -32.13 16.96 2.86
C VAL A 750 -30.72 16.57 2.49
N PHE A 751 -30.47 16.30 1.21
CA PHE A 751 -29.11 15.99 0.71
C PHE A 751 -28.13 17.11 1.04
N GLY A 752 -26.92 16.73 1.46
CA GLY A 752 -25.82 17.68 1.69
C GLY A 752 -25.40 18.40 0.42
N ALA A 753 -24.73 19.54 0.57
CA ALA A 753 -24.06 20.20 -0.55
C ALA A 753 -22.61 19.66 -0.69
N PRO A 754 -22.12 19.44 -1.92
CA PRO A 754 -20.76 18.97 -2.14
C PRO A 754 -19.73 20.03 -1.77
N MET A 755 -18.47 19.59 -1.71
CA MET A 755 -17.36 20.51 -1.49
C MET A 755 -17.27 21.51 -2.66
N PRO A 756 -17.08 22.82 -2.42
CA PRO A 756 -16.99 23.80 -3.49
C PRO A 756 -15.85 23.48 -4.45
N LYS A 757 -16.06 23.66 -5.76
CA LYS A 757 -15.06 23.40 -6.81
C LYS A 757 -13.74 24.15 -6.58
N LEU A 758 -13.80 25.32 -5.92
CA LEU A 758 -12.62 26.08 -5.52
C LEU A 758 -11.68 25.29 -4.60
N TYR A 759 -12.21 24.42 -3.72
CA TYR A 759 -11.38 23.58 -2.85
C TYR A 759 -10.51 22.60 -3.64
N SER A 760 -11.10 21.91 -4.63
CA SER A 760 -10.35 21.02 -5.52
C SER A 760 -9.34 21.78 -6.40
N THR A 761 -9.70 22.99 -6.83
CA THR A 761 -8.77 23.86 -7.58
C THR A 761 -7.57 24.25 -6.73
N PHE A 762 -7.79 24.66 -5.46
CA PHE A 762 -6.69 24.94 -4.54
C PHE A 762 -5.86 23.71 -4.23
N ALA A 763 -6.46 22.54 -4.04
CA ALA A 763 -5.73 21.29 -3.85
C ALA A 763 -4.79 20.99 -5.03
N GLY A 764 -5.28 21.10 -6.27
CA GLY A 764 -4.45 20.91 -7.47
C GLY A 764 -3.34 21.97 -7.62
N GLN A 765 -3.63 23.24 -7.28
CA GLN A 765 -2.62 24.29 -7.27
C GLN A 765 -1.53 24.05 -6.22
N ILE A 766 -1.90 23.59 -5.02
CA ILE A 766 -0.95 23.26 -3.94
C ILE A 766 -0.05 22.11 -4.37
N ASP A 767 -0.60 21.03 -4.94
CA ASP A 767 0.18 19.89 -5.41
C ASP A 767 1.16 20.30 -6.52
N LEU A 768 0.70 21.08 -7.51
CA LEU A 768 1.56 21.59 -8.58
C LEU A 768 2.70 22.47 -8.05
N LEU A 769 2.42 23.34 -7.07
CA LEU A 769 3.43 24.18 -6.41
C LEU A 769 4.45 23.34 -5.62
N GLN A 770 4.01 22.27 -4.94
CA GLN A 770 4.91 21.36 -4.24
C GLN A 770 5.81 20.57 -5.20
N GLN A 771 5.26 20.10 -6.32
CA GLN A 771 6.05 19.44 -7.37
C GLN A 771 7.10 20.39 -7.96
N TYR A 772 6.72 21.65 -8.23
CA TYR A 772 7.65 22.66 -8.71
C TYR A 772 8.75 22.96 -7.68
N ARG A 773 8.40 23.13 -6.40
CA ARG A 773 9.37 23.32 -5.31
C ARG A 773 10.40 22.20 -5.27
N THR A 774 9.96 20.94 -5.33
CA THR A 774 10.85 19.78 -5.32
C THR A 774 11.73 19.74 -6.58
N ALA A 775 11.20 20.11 -7.74
CA ALA A 775 11.99 20.19 -8.98
C ALA A 775 13.09 21.24 -8.90
N VAL A 776 12.82 22.43 -8.36
CA VAL A 776 13.81 23.50 -8.16
C VAL A 776 14.91 23.06 -7.18
N VAL A 777 14.56 22.44 -6.05
CA VAL A 777 15.55 21.90 -5.10
C VAL A 777 16.40 20.81 -5.73
N LYS A 778 15.79 19.92 -6.54
CA LYS A 778 16.54 18.90 -7.27
C LYS A 778 17.53 19.53 -8.25
N LEU A 779 17.10 20.54 -9.01
CA LEU A 779 17.97 21.26 -9.96
C LEU A 779 19.15 21.94 -9.24
N ASP A 780 18.91 22.61 -8.11
CA ASP A 780 19.95 23.24 -7.29
C ASP A 780 20.98 22.21 -6.78
N ASN A 781 20.53 21.05 -6.31
CA ASN A 781 21.42 19.99 -5.85
C ASN A 781 22.28 19.41 -6.98
N VAL A 782 21.68 19.06 -8.12
CA VAL A 782 22.43 18.48 -9.25
C VAL A 782 23.42 19.50 -9.84
N ASN A 783 23.07 20.79 -9.85
CA ASN A 783 24.01 21.85 -10.25
C ASN A 783 25.18 21.99 -9.28
N LYS A 784 24.94 21.90 -7.96
CA LYS A 784 26.04 21.88 -6.97
C LYS A 784 26.95 20.66 -7.15
N ASP A 785 26.38 19.49 -7.40
CA ASP A 785 27.16 18.28 -7.66
C ASP A 785 28.01 18.43 -8.94
N LEU A 786 27.45 19.01 -10.00
CA LEU A 786 28.20 19.33 -11.22
C LEU A 786 29.35 20.30 -10.96
N ASP A 787 29.10 21.38 -10.22
CA ASP A 787 30.11 22.38 -9.87
C ASP A 787 31.24 21.76 -9.03
N LEU A 788 30.92 20.91 -8.05
CA LEU A 788 31.90 20.19 -7.25
C LEU A 788 32.77 19.28 -8.13
N HIS A 789 32.17 18.54 -9.06
CA HIS A 789 32.92 17.70 -9.99
C HIS A 789 33.78 18.51 -10.96
N LEU A 790 33.29 19.64 -11.48
CA LEU A 790 34.07 20.53 -12.34
C LEU A 790 35.23 21.19 -11.58
N GLN A 791 35.03 21.57 -10.32
CA GLN A 791 36.11 22.06 -9.45
C GLN A 791 37.16 20.97 -9.20
N SER A 792 36.72 19.73 -8.96
CA SER A 792 37.64 18.60 -8.80
C SER A 792 38.50 18.38 -10.05
N LEU A 793 37.91 18.45 -11.26
CA LEU A 793 38.60 18.33 -12.55
C LEU A 793 39.63 19.44 -12.79
N ASN A 794 39.37 20.63 -12.25
CA ASN A 794 40.25 21.80 -12.36
C ASN A 794 41.27 21.90 -11.22
N ALA A 795 41.27 20.94 -10.27
CA ALA A 795 42.21 20.94 -9.17
C ALA A 795 43.67 20.83 -9.66
N PRO A 796 44.63 21.43 -8.94
CA PRO A 796 46.04 21.42 -9.33
C PRO A 796 46.60 20.00 -9.47
N GLU A 797 46.13 19.04 -8.67
CA GLU A 797 46.50 17.63 -8.79
C GLU A 797 46.04 17.00 -10.12
N MET A 798 44.82 17.32 -10.57
CA MET A 798 44.30 16.86 -11.87
C MET A 798 45.06 17.47 -13.03
N GLN A 799 45.39 18.76 -12.94
CA GLN A 799 46.19 19.43 -13.97
C GLN A 799 47.61 18.86 -14.06
N LYS A 800 48.21 18.54 -12.91
CA LYS A 800 49.52 17.88 -12.86
C LYS A 800 49.49 16.51 -13.53
N LYS A 801 48.46 15.69 -13.27
CA LYS A 801 48.29 14.39 -13.93
C LYS A 801 48.11 14.52 -15.45
N LYS A 802 47.38 15.54 -15.92
CA LYS A 802 47.26 15.85 -17.36
C LYS A 802 48.59 16.28 -17.98
N GLN A 803 49.40 17.04 -17.25
CA GLN A 803 50.75 17.42 -17.69
C GLN A 803 51.70 16.21 -17.74
N GLU A 804 51.68 15.35 -16.72
CA GLU A 804 52.45 14.11 -16.67
C GLU A 804 52.10 13.20 -17.87
N LEU A 805 50.81 13.05 -18.20
CA LEU A 805 50.39 12.31 -19.40
C LEU A 805 50.95 12.95 -20.69
N ALA A 806 50.87 14.27 -20.84
CA ALA A 806 51.40 14.96 -22.02
C ALA A 806 52.93 14.85 -22.14
N GLU A 807 53.65 14.83 -21.02
CA GLU A 807 55.09 14.60 -20.97
C GLU A 807 55.46 13.15 -21.33
N GLN A 808 54.72 12.17 -20.80
CA GLN A 808 54.89 10.76 -21.16
C GLN A 808 54.62 10.53 -22.65
N GLU A 809 53.59 11.15 -23.24
CA GLU A 809 53.30 11.07 -24.67
C GLU A 809 54.40 11.69 -25.54
N LYS A 810 54.98 12.82 -25.12
CA LYS A 810 56.14 13.41 -25.81
C LYS A 810 57.37 12.52 -25.74
N SER A 811 57.62 11.94 -24.57
CA SER A 811 58.73 10.99 -24.35
C SER A 811 58.57 9.74 -25.22
N LEU A 812 57.33 9.20 -25.28
CA LEU A 812 56.99 8.06 -26.13
C LEU A 812 57.28 8.36 -27.61
N LYS A 813 56.80 9.49 -28.13
CA LYS A 813 57.06 9.91 -29.53
C LYS A 813 58.56 10.03 -29.83
N LEU A 814 59.35 10.56 -28.89
CA LEU A 814 60.80 10.71 -29.07
C LEU A 814 61.51 9.35 -29.08
N ILE A 815 61.04 8.38 -28.29
CA ILE A 815 61.55 7.02 -28.26
C ILE A 815 61.14 6.25 -29.53
N GLU A 816 59.90 6.39 -30.00
CA GLU A 816 59.43 5.82 -31.28
C GLU A 816 60.25 6.35 -32.46
N GLN A 817 60.56 7.65 -32.48
CA GLN A 817 61.41 8.25 -33.51
C GLN A 817 62.85 7.71 -33.47
N LYS A 818 63.41 7.48 -32.27
CA LYS A 818 64.75 6.87 -32.10
C LYS A 818 64.78 5.39 -32.48
N LEU A 819 63.65 4.69 -32.35
CA LEU A 819 63.49 3.30 -32.78
C LEU A 819 63.34 3.15 -34.30
N GLY A 820 63.30 4.27 -35.05
CA GLY A 820 63.21 4.24 -36.51
C GLY A 820 61.83 3.84 -37.03
N MET A 821 60.80 3.87 -36.16
CA MET A 821 59.42 3.66 -36.59
C MET A 821 58.94 4.91 -37.31
N THR A 822 59.00 4.90 -38.65
CA THR A 822 58.29 5.90 -39.44
C THR A 822 56.80 5.74 -39.15
N SER A 823 56.12 6.85 -38.91
CA SER A 823 54.67 6.94 -38.73
C SER A 823 53.95 6.31 -39.94
N SER A 824 53.72 5.01 -39.89
CA SER A 824 52.80 4.30 -40.74
C SER A 824 51.41 4.59 -40.21
N ASP A 825 50.83 5.70 -40.68
CA ASP A 825 49.40 5.88 -40.64
C ASP A 825 48.74 4.64 -41.25
N LYS A 826 47.78 4.08 -40.50
CA LYS A 826 46.94 2.92 -40.82
C LYS A 826 47.61 1.56 -40.57
N VAL A 827 47.41 1.03 -39.37
CA VAL A 827 47.01 -0.40 -39.10
C VAL A 827 46.90 -0.65 -37.58
N THR A 828 47.54 0.15 -36.72
CA THR A 828 47.49 -0.02 -35.25
C THR A 828 46.40 0.80 -34.55
N GLU A 829 45.23 0.96 -35.19
CA GLU A 829 44.05 1.60 -34.57
C GLU A 829 43.01 0.57 -34.08
N SER A 830 43.29 -0.73 -34.27
CA SER A 830 42.31 -1.81 -34.05
C SER A 830 42.41 -2.55 -32.70
N LEU A 831 43.35 -2.20 -31.82
CA LEU A 831 43.50 -2.89 -30.52
C LEU A 831 43.33 -2.01 -29.27
N LEU A 832 43.05 -0.71 -29.44
CA LEU A 832 42.70 0.20 -28.33
C LEU A 832 41.68 1.25 -28.81
N GLN A 833 40.50 0.80 -29.23
CA GLN A 833 39.30 1.64 -29.23
C GLN A 833 38.31 1.05 -28.22
N PRO A 834 37.89 1.80 -27.19
CA PRO A 834 36.52 1.69 -26.73
C PRO A 834 35.65 2.05 -27.94
N VAL A 835 34.64 1.24 -28.22
CA VAL A 835 33.61 1.53 -29.23
C VAL A 835 33.02 2.91 -28.92
N MET A 836 33.48 3.94 -29.62
CA MET A 836 32.71 5.16 -29.82
C MET A 836 31.61 4.81 -30.81
N LEU A 837 30.43 4.49 -30.28
CA LEU A 837 29.18 4.64 -31.01
C LEU A 837 28.99 6.14 -31.28
N ASP A 838 29.58 6.61 -32.38
CA ASP A 838 29.15 7.85 -33.02
C ASP A 838 27.74 7.59 -33.57
N MET A 839 26.74 7.91 -32.75
CA MET A 839 25.36 7.99 -33.21
C MET A 839 25.31 9.17 -34.17
N PRO A 840 25.02 8.97 -35.47
CA PRO A 840 24.66 10.10 -36.30
C PRO A 840 23.41 10.72 -35.69
N ASP A 841 23.41 12.05 -35.55
CA ASP A 841 22.21 12.86 -35.43
C ASP A 841 21.21 12.38 -36.48
N THR A 842 20.30 11.50 -36.05
CA THR A 842 19.17 11.08 -36.85
C THR A 842 17.92 11.45 -36.07
N PRO A 843 16.99 12.13 -36.74
CA PRO A 843 15.86 12.78 -36.12
C PRO A 843 14.97 11.73 -35.46
N ILE A 844 14.42 12.14 -34.31
CA ILE A 844 13.21 11.59 -33.71
C ILE A 844 12.29 11.07 -34.82
N PRO A 845 11.99 9.76 -34.93
CA PRO A 845 10.95 9.32 -35.83
C PRO A 845 9.65 9.98 -35.37
N PRO A 846 8.92 10.68 -36.24
CA PRO A 846 7.64 11.24 -35.86
C PRO A 846 6.76 10.08 -35.40
N LYS A 847 6.15 10.26 -34.23
CA LYS A 847 5.00 9.45 -33.78
C LYS A 847 4.16 9.09 -35.00
N ARG A 848 4.09 7.81 -35.33
CA ARG A 848 3.19 7.31 -36.37
C ARG A 848 1.79 7.70 -35.89
N MET A 849 1.23 8.75 -36.50
CA MET A 849 -0.17 9.11 -36.33
C MET A 849 -0.99 7.85 -36.63
N ARG A 850 -1.80 7.46 -35.66
CA ARG A 850 -2.88 6.50 -35.82
C ARG A 850 -3.72 6.95 -37.01
N ARG A 851 -3.63 6.22 -38.12
CA ARG A 851 -4.64 6.31 -39.18
C ARG A 851 -5.96 5.88 -38.57
N GLU A 852 -6.88 6.84 -38.44
CA GLU A 852 -8.29 6.55 -38.30
C GLU A 852 -8.70 5.62 -39.45
N THR A 853 -9.01 4.38 -39.12
CA THR A 853 -9.82 3.53 -39.99
C THR A 853 -11.26 3.86 -39.68
N VAL A 854 -11.80 4.78 -40.48
CA VAL A 854 -13.23 4.93 -40.70
C VAL A 854 -13.75 3.58 -41.19
N LYS A 855 -14.38 2.79 -40.32
CA LYS A 855 -15.33 1.76 -40.76
C LYS A 855 -16.64 2.46 -41.08
N LYS A 856 -16.91 2.61 -42.38
CA LYS A 856 -18.26 2.76 -42.90
C LYS A 856 -18.97 1.40 -42.77
N LEU A 857 -20.22 1.49 -42.31
CA LEU A 857 -21.27 0.47 -42.14
C LEU A 857 -21.09 -0.47 -40.96
#